data_AF-C5KFB3-F1
#
_entry.id   AF-C5KFB3-F1
#
_cell.length_a   1.000
_cell.length_b   1.000
_cell.length_c   1.000
_cell.angle_alpha   90.00
_cell.angle_beta   90.00
_cell.angle_gamma   90.00
#
_symmetry.space_group_name_H-M   'P 1'
#
loop_
_entity.id
_entity.type
_entity.pdbx_description
1 polymer ?
#
loop_
_entity_poly.entity_id
_entity_poly.type
_entity_poly.pdbx_seq_one_letter_code
_entity_poly.pdbx_strand_id
1 'polypeptide(L)'
;MPPKQDKFAVKNATANPQQITAEQILREAVERMGDERPGPSRKIASKEELADYKVSKRKEFEDTLRKQRHHMGTWIKFDRVTSLLPRHDQFWYKYAYMEELLMDYAAARKVYERWMQWQPSDNAWLQYIKFELRCHEVERARAIYERYVSQIQTVMSFTRLAKFEERHGNNVRARAGYQTCHDALKDDLGPEGITEDLYVKWAEFEQRAARDDPSAAAKVYKLGIDTLPPERTAYLRDRYAKYMKQKGTRTDIERLLLEKCRLKYEKQLSDADGVDVDIWINYILLEENIGDSAAQCREVYERAIAAALPPEQAAPKGRKDLYRRYVYIWLFYANYEESLIQSGESTPDRVREVYHTALELFRSRKIYFSKLYNAYAEFEIRQMDVGRARLVYGRAIGESKKASVFRSYIQFEFNLGQVDRPRRICASYVSAHSLEAASWVCWMDMEMKLSEVNRARKLGEMAIRSEEVMNEPELIWKKCIDLEIEQGEMENARDLFERLLDRTTHVKVWRSYADFELKHGDQSFLKAKEVLERGIAEAKKDEDPESRRLLLEYMLKLAKEVKNDDIANIESRQPKAVKHKGRVDPSHGGGESGADDTVMITVWEFPDDEVAGDVAKKPKIKLLEAAKLFKKMRLSEQSGGSSHL
;
A
#
# COMPACT_ATOMS: atom_id res chain seq x y z
N MET A 1 67.71 3.47 -77.53
CA MET A 1 68.05 2.14 -76.95
C MET A 1 69.05 2.36 -75.84
N PRO A 2 68.64 2.27 -74.57
CA PRO A 2 69.57 2.13 -73.46
C PRO A 2 70.10 0.69 -73.38
N PRO A 3 71.31 0.48 -72.86
CA PRO A 3 72.11 -0.73 -73.09
C PRO A 3 71.51 -1.95 -72.39
N LYS A 4 71.59 -3.11 -73.07
CA LYS A 4 71.33 -4.43 -72.48
C LYS A 4 72.37 -4.67 -71.38
N GLN A 5 71.99 -4.42 -70.13
CA GLN A 5 72.84 -4.68 -68.97
C GLN A 5 73.16 -6.18 -68.88
N ASP A 6 74.44 -6.46 -68.69
CA ASP A 6 75.03 -7.79 -68.53
C ASP A 6 74.32 -8.60 -67.45
N LYS A 7 73.91 -9.82 -67.81
CA LYS A 7 73.21 -10.78 -66.94
C LYS A 7 74.08 -11.41 -65.83
N PHE A 8 75.28 -10.87 -65.59
CA PHE A 8 76.23 -11.40 -64.61
C PHE A 8 76.60 -10.39 -63.51
N ALA A 9 75.67 -9.51 -63.12
CA ALA A 9 75.79 -8.76 -61.88
C ALA A 9 75.56 -9.71 -60.68
N VAL A 10 76.58 -9.88 -59.83
CA VAL A 10 76.45 -10.57 -58.55
C VAL A 10 75.38 -9.85 -57.72
N LYS A 11 74.24 -10.49 -57.50
CA LYS A 11 73.13 -9.91 -56.72
C LYS A 11 73.56 -9.86 -55.26
N ASN A 12 73.56 -8.66 -54.68
CA ASN A 12 73.83 -8.50 -53.26
C ASN A 12 72.63 -9.07 -52.47
N ALA A 13 72.85 -10.19 -51.78
CA ALA A 13 71.82 -10.90 -51.00
C ALA A 13 71.68 -10.38 -49.57
N THR A 14 72.24 -9.22 -49.26
CA THR A 14 71.99 -8.52 -47.99
C THR A 14 70.50 -8.20 -47.86
N ALA A 15 69.95 -8.34 -46.64
CA ALA A 15 68.56 -8.02 -46.38
C ALA A 15 68.25 -6.57 -46.81
N ASN A 16 67.21 -6.39 -47.64
CA ASN A 16 66.78 -5.08 -48.10
C ASN A 16 66.24 -4.29 -46.88
N PRO A 17 66.76 -3.08 -46.59
CA PRO A 17 66.32 -2.29 -45.43
C PRO A 17 64.82 -1.92 -45.47
N GLN A 18 64.19 -1.95 -46.64
CA GLN A 18 62.74 -1.80 -46.78
C GLN A 18 62.14 -3.08 -47.36
N GLN A 19 61.32 -3.75 -46.55
CA GLN A 19 60.51 -4.87 -47.02
C GLN A 19 59.26 -4.33 -47.71
N ILE A 20 59.00 -4.78 -48.94
CA ILE A 20 57.80 -4.42 -49.69
C ILE A 20 56.59 -4.98 -48.94
N THR A 21 55.70 -4.11 -48.49
CA THR A 21 54.47 -4.49 -47.78
C THR A 21 53.30 -4.61 -48.76
N ALA A 22 52.26 -5.36 -48.39
CA ALA A 22 51.05 -5.49 -49.21
C ALA A 22 50.35 -4.14 -49.44
N GLU A 23 50.42 -3.21 -48.49
CA GLU A 23 49.89 -1.85 -48.64
C GLU A 23 50.60 -1.11 -49.78
N GLN A 24 51.93 -1.25 -49.88
CA GLN A 24 52.73 -0.56 -50.88
C GLN A 24 52.39 -1.04 -52.30
N ILE A 25 52.11 -2.34 -52.45
CA ILE A 25 51.66 -2.93 -53.72
C ILE A 25 50.25 -2.43 -54.08
N LEU A 26 49.32 -2.38 -53.12
CA LEU A 26 47.96 -1.90 -53.36
C LEU A 26 47.93 -0.41 -53.69
N ARG A 27 48.76 0.40 -53.03
CA ARG A 27 48.88 1.84 -53.29
C ARG A 27 49.44 2.09 -54.70
N GLU A 28 50.52 1.40 -55.08
CA GLU A 28 51.03 1.49 -56.46
C GLU A 28 50.00 0.99 -57.49
N ALA A 29 49.21 -0.04 -57.17
CA ALA A 29 48.18 -0.55 -58.07
C ALA A 29 47.07 0.48 -58.30
N VAL A 30 46.60 1.15 -57.23
CA VAL A 30 45.59 2.22 -57.34
C VAL A 30 46.16 3.43 -58.11
N GLU A 31 47.40 3.82 -57.84
CA GLU A 31 48.06 4.92 -58.58
C GLU A 31 48.25 4.59 -60.06
N ARG A 32 48.49 3.31 -60.41
CA ARG A 32 48.61 2.85 -61.80
C ARG A 32 47.26 2.69 -62.51
N MET A 33 46.15 2.48 -61.80
CA MET A 33 44.85 2.25 -62.43
C MET A 33 44.34 3.46 -63.22
N GLY A 34 44.76 4.67 -62.87
CA GLY A 34 44.38 5.92 -63.55
C GLY A 34 42.88 6.22 -63.49
N ASP A 35 42.49 7.47 -63.27
CA ASP A 35 41.07 7.82 -63.32
C ASP A 35 40.48 7.59 -64.73
N GLU A 36 39.24 7.09 -64.81
CA GLU A 36 38.50 7.01 -66.07
C GLU A 36 38.45 8.40 -66.70
N ARG A 37 39.12 8.58 -67.85
CA ARG A 37 39.12 9.87 -68.53
C ARG A 37 37.69 10.18 -69.01
N PRO A 38 37.05 11.28 -68.57
CA PRO A 38 35.74 11.63 -69.09
C PRO A 38 35.82 11.85 -70.60
N GLY A 39 34.80 11.38 -71.33
CA GLY A 39 34.74 11.54 -72.78
C GLY A 39 34.78 13.02 -73.21
N PRO A 40 35.19 13.32 -74.46
CA PRO A 40 35.30 14.70 -74.93
C PRO A 40 33.94 15.41 -74.92
N SER A 41 33.88 16.61 -74.33
CA SER A 41 32.68 17.45 -74.29
C SER A 41 32.34 17.97 -75.69
N ARG A 42 31.32 17.37 -76.34
CA ARG A 42 30.84 17.76 -77.67
C ARG A 42 29.65 18.71 -77.54
N LYS A 43 29.77 19.94 -78.05
CA LYS A 43 28.64 20.86 -78.22
C LYS A 43 27.87 20.49 -79.49
N ILE A 44 26.55 20.35 -79.40
CA ILE A 44 25.68 19.97 -80.51
C ILE A 44 25.27 21.25 -81.25
N ALA A 45 25.64 21.39 -82.53
CA ALA A 45 25.44 22.63 -83.29
C ALA A 45 24.23 22.58 -84.23
N SER A 46 23.90 21.42 -84.78
CA SER A 46 22.82 21.26 -85.76
C SER A 46 21.68 20.35 -85.30
N LYS A 47 20.51 20.50 -85.92
CA LYS A 47 19.33 19.64 -85.67
C LYS A 47 19.59 18.18 -86.09
N GLU A 48 20.44 17.98 -87.09
CA GLU A 48 20.85 16.66 -87.59
C GLU A 48 21.79 15.97 -86.60
N GLU A 49 22.80 16.69 -86.08
CA GLU A 49 23.66 16.17 -85.02
C GLU A 49 22.88 15.83 -83.73
N LEU A 50 21.85 16.64 -83.40
CA LEU A 50 20.96 16.35 -82.28
C LEU A 50 20.14 15.07 -82.53
N ALA A 51 19.72 14.82 -83.77
CA ALA A 51 18.99 13.63 -84.13
C ALA A 51 19.87 12.38 -84.00
N ASP A 52 21.10 12.43 -84.51
CA ASP A 52 22.08 11.33 -84.40
C ASP A 52 22.44 11.05 -82.94
N TYR A 53 22.67 12.10 -82.15
CA TYR A 53 22.90 11.96 -80.72
C TYR A 53 21.71 11.29 -80.02
N LYS A 54 20.47 11.70 -80.34
CA LYS A 54 19.24 11.08 -79.82
C LYS A 54 19.11 9.62 -80.24
N VAL A 55 19.48 9.25 -81.47
CA VAL A 55 19.42 7.86 -81.96
C VAL A 55 20.46 7.01 -81.25
N SER A 56 21.70 7.48 -81.15
CA SER A 56 22.78 6.79 -80.45
C SER A 56 22.43 6.56 -78.97
N LYS A 57 21.99 7.61 -78.27
CA LYS A 57 21.55 7.49 -76.88
C LYS A 57 20.32 6.59 -76.73
N ARG A 58 19.33 6.67 -77.63
CA ARG A 58 18.19 5.73 -77.62
C ARG A 58 18.65 4.29 -77.79
N LYS A 59 19.57 4.00 -78.71
CA LYS A 59 20.10 2.66 -78.92
C LYS A 59 20.82 2.15 -77.67
N GLU A 60 21.66 2.98 -77.05
CA GLU A 60 22.34 2.68 -75.78
C GLU A 60 21.34 2.33 -74.66
N PHE A 61 20.29 3.14 -74.48
CA PHE A 61 19.23 2.87 -73.50
C PHE A 61 18.43 1.61 -73.85
N GLU A 62 18.00 1.43 -75.10
CA GLU A 62 17.23 0.23 -75.49
C GLU A 62 18.07 -1.06 -75.38
N ASP A 63 19.36 -1.02 -75.69
CA ASP A 63 20.27 -2.17 -75.57
C ASP A 63 20.58 -2.50 -74.10
N THR A 64 20.79 -1.48 -73.25
CA THR A 64 20.94 -1.69 -71.81
C THR A 64 19.65 -2.23 -71.18
N LEU A 65 18.49 -1.76 -71.62
CA LEU A 65 17.19 -2.29 -71.20
C LEU A 65 16.95 -3.73 -71.64
N ARG A 66 17.38 -4.12 -72.85
CA ARG A 66 17.33 -5.52 -73.30
C ARG A 66 18.21 -6.42 -72.44
N LYS A 67 19.42 -5.95 -72.08
CA LYS A 67 20.38 -6.69 -71.26
C LYS A 67 19.98 -6.77 -69.79
N GLN A 68 19.46 -5.68 -69.24
CA GLN A 68 19.15 -5.51 -67.82
C GLN A 68 17.68 -5.18 -67.61
N ARG A 69 16.79 -6.06 -68.07
CA ARG A 69 15.34 -5.83 -68.04
C ARG A 69 14.79 -5.55 -66.62
N HIS A 70 15.44 -6.08 -65.59
CA HIS A 70 15.02 -5.94 -64.18
C HIS A 70 15.69 -4.78 -63.44
N HIS A 71 16.69 -4.11 -64.03
CA HIS A 71 17.46 -3.08 -63.32
C HIS A 71 16.68 -1.75 -63.24
N MET A 72 16.28 -1.41 -62.00
CA MET A 72 15.42 -0.28 -61.61
C MET A 72 15.88 1.08 -62.14
N GLY A 73 17.19 1.33 -62.25
CA GLY A 73 17.74 2.65 -62.62
C GLY A 73 17.72 2.99 -64.11
N THR A 74 17.51 2.00 -65.00
CA THR A 74 17.73 2.15 -66.45
C THR A 74 16.46 2.57 -67.21
N TRP A 75 15.30 2.50 -66.55
CA TRP A 75 13.99 2.69 -67.14
C TRP A 75 13.48 4.14 -67.00
N ILE A 76 13.52 4.92 -68.09
CA ILE A 76 13.05 6.34 -68.11
C ILE A 76 11.78 6.53 -68.99
N LYS A 77 11.31 5.50 -69.71
CA LYS A 77 10.01 5.53 -70.41
C LYS A 77 8.92 4.94 -69.52
N PHE A 78 8.31 5.79 -68.71
CA PHE A 78 7.43 5.38 -67.62
C PHE A 78 6.20 4.56 -68.05
N ASP A 79 5.61 4.81 -69.22
CA ASP A 79 4.40 4.09 -69.65
C ASP A 79 4.62 2.57 -69.75
N ARG A 80 5.67 2.14 -70.48
CA ARG A 80 6.03 0.71 -70.62
C ARG A 80 6.43 0.08 -69.29
N VAL A 81 7.05 0.85 -68.40
CA VAL A 81 7.56 0.38 -67.10
C VAL A 81 6.43 0.14 -66.14
N THR A 82 5.46 1.04 -66.09
CA THR A 82 4.26 0.89 -65.27
C THR A 82 3.37 -0.26 -65.75
N SER A 83 3.40 -0.64 -67.04
CA SER A 83 2.78 -1.88 -67.52
C SER A 83 3.57 -3.15 -67.16
N LEU A 84 4.89 -3.08 -67.11
CA LEU A 84 5.76 -4.23 -66.81
C LEU A 84 5.90 -4.51 -65.31
N LEU A 85 5.92 -3.47 -64.47
CA LEU A 85 6.07 -3.54 -63.01
C LEU A 85 5.00 -2.68 -62.31
N PRO A 86 3.70 -3.03 -62.40
CA PRO A 86 2.63 -2.20 -61.87
C PRO A 86 2.62 -2.09 -60.33
N ARG A 87 3.19 -3.07 -59.62
CA ARG A 87 3.21 -3.11 -58.14
C ARG A 87 4.23 -2.18 -57.49
N HIS A 88 5.13 -1.58 -58.27
CA HIS A 88 6.23 -0.79 -57.72
C HIS A 88 5.91 0.71 -57.76
N ASP A 89 5.48 1.24 -56.62
CA ASP A 89 4.96 2.61 -56.46
C ASP A 89 5.92 3.72 -56.94
N GLN A 90 7.24 3.53 -56.82
CA GLN A 90 8.23 4.55 -57.21
C GLN A 90 8.16 4.95 -58.68
N PHE A 91 7.79 4.04 -59.58
CA PHE A 91 7.71 4.35 -61.01
C PHE A 91 6.49 5.21 -61.32
N TRP A 92 5.36 4.89 -60.71
CA TRP A 92 4.14 5.69 -60.83
C TRP A 92 4.34 7.10 -60.27
N TYR A 93 5.04 7.25 -59.13
CA TYR A 93 5.40 8.57 -58.61
C TYR A 93 6.23 9.37 -59.59
N LYS A 94 7.32 8.80 -60.10
CA LYS A 94 8.19 9.50 -61.06
C LYS A 94 7.45 9.82 -62.37
N TYR A 95 6.53 8.94 -62.79
CA TYR A 95 5.72 9.18 -63.97
C TYR A 95 4.75 10.34 -63.78
N ALA A 96 3.95 10.30 -62.72
CA ALA A 96 2.99 11.35 -62.40
C ALA A 96 3.69 12.69 -62.14
N TYR A 97 4.85 12.66 -61.48
CA TYR A 97 5.67 13.86 -61.25
C TYR A 97 6.24 14.44 -62.54
N MET A 98 6.65 13.60 -63.50
CA MET A 98 7.11 14.07 -64.81
C MET A 98 5.96 14.75 -65.58
N GLU A 99 4.76 14.16 -65.61
CA GLU A 99 3.59 14.78 -66.26
C GLU A 99 3.18 16.10 -65.57
N GLU A 100 3.29 16.16 -64.23
CA GLU A 100 3.08 17.38 -63.45
C GLU A 100 4.11 18.47 -63.78
N LEU A 101 5.40 18.12 -63.94
CA LEU A 101 6.44 19.05 -64.38
C LEU A 101 6.21 19.58 -65.80
N LEU A 102 5.59 18.77 -66.66
CA LEU A 102 5.17 19.18 -68.01
C LEU A 102 3.89 20.01 -67.99
N MET A 103 3.29 20.25 -66.82
CA MET A 103 2.04 20.98 -66.60
C MET A 103 0.82 20.36 -67.29
N ASP A 104 0.89 19.08 -67.69
CA ASP A 104 -0.25 18.34 -68.22
C ASP A 104 -1.00 17.64 -67.10
N TYR A 105 -1.86 18.40 -66.43
CA TYR A 105 -2.69 17.90 -65.33
C TYR A 105 -3.70 16.84 -65.79
N ALA A 106 -4.11 16.83 -67.06
CA ALA A 106 -5.07 15.85 -67.57
C ALA A 106 -4.39 14.49 -67.81
N ALA A 107 -3.17 14.50 -68.33
CA ALA A 107 -2.34 13.30 -68.45
C ALA A 107 -1.96 12.76 -67.06
N ALA A 108 -1.51 13.62 -66.14
CA ALA A 108 -1.17 13.23 -64.78
C ALA A 108 -2.34 12.52 -64.06
N ARG A 109 -3.58 13.03 -64.22
CA ARG A 109 -4.80 12.37 -63.68
C ARG A 109 -5.03 10.99 -64.28
N LYS A 110 -4.86 10.82 -65.59
CA LYS A 110 -4.98 9.50 -66.24
C LYS A 110 -3.96 8.51 -65.68
N VAL A 111 -2.74 8.97 -65.40
CA VAL A 111 -1.70 8.15 -64.77
C VAL A 111 -2.12 7.73 -63.36
N TYR A 112 -2.63 8.64 -62.54
CA TYR A 112 -3.14 8.33 -61.20
C TYR A 112 -4.35 7.38 -61.25
N GLU A 113 -5.31 7.60 -62.14
CA GLU A 113 -6.47 6.70 -62.29
C GLU A 113 -6.04 5.28 -62.69
N ARG A 114 -5.09 5.17 -63.63
CA ARG A 114 -4.51 3.86 -64.00
C ARG A 114 -3.77 3.22 -62.83
N TRP A 115 -3.11 4.03 -61.99
CA TRP A 115 -2.42 3.52 -60.81
C TRP A 115 -3.40 2.98 -59.77
N MET A 116 -4.50 3.70 -59.49
CA MET A 116 -5.50 3.29 -58.50
C MET A 116 -6.25 2.01 -58.88
N GLN A 117 -6.32 1.65 -60.18
CA GLN A 117 -6.86 0.36 -60.63
C GLN A 117 -6.10 -0.84 -60.06
N TRP A 118 -4.82 -0.68 -59.71
CA TRP A 118 -3.98 -1.74 -59.14
C TRP A 118 -4.10 -1.87 -57.63
N GLN A 119 -4.99 -1.12 -56.97
CA GLN A 119 -5.16 -1.07 -55.52
C GLN A 119 -3.82 -0.84 -54.78
N PRO A 120 -3.20 0.33 -54.98
CA PRO A 120 -1.89 0.61 -54.42
C PRO A 120 -1.95 0.94 -52.93
N SER A 121 -0.77 1.04 -52.30
CA SER A 121 -0.63 1.33 -50.86
C SER A 121 -1.24 2.69 -50.46
N ASP A 122 -1.52 2.87 -49.17
CA ASP A 122 -1.99 4.13 -48.56
C ASP A 122 -1.27 5.39 -49.08
N ASN A 123 0.05 5.30 -49.25
CA ASN A 123 0.86 6.43 -49.69
C ASN A 123 0.51 6.87 -51.11
N ALA A 124 0.16 5.95 -52.00
CA ALA A 124 -0.21 6.26 -53.37
C ALA A 124 -1.49 7.11 -53.43
N TRP A 125 -2.51 6.71 -52.67
CA TRP A 125 -3.75 7.47 -52.51
C TRP A 125 -3.50 8.88 -51.99
N LEU A 126 -2.70 9.00 -50.93
CA LEU A 126 -2.35 10.29 -50.35
C LEU A 126 -1.64 11.21 -51.33
N GLN A 127 -0.85 10.66 -52.25
CA GLN A 127 -0.10 11.45 -53.23
C GLN A 127 -1.00 11.93 -54.36
N TYR A 128 -1.99 11.13 -54.76
CA TYR A 128 -3.02 11.59 -55.67
C TYR A 128 -3.87 12.71 -55.08
N ILE A 129 -4.26 12.56 -53.81
CA ILE A 129 -4.97 13.61 -53.06
C ILE A 129 -4.13 14.88 -52.95
N LYS A 130 -2.84 14.75 -52.59
CA LYS A 130 -1.92 15.91 -52.53
C LYS A 130 -1.77 16.57 -53.90
N PHE A 131 -1.79 15.81 -54.98
CA PHE A 131 -1.77 16.35 -56.34
C PHE A 131 -3.02 17.18 -56.64
N GLU A 132 -4.23 16.68 -56.40
CA GLU A 132 -5.45 17.48 -56.63
C GLU A 132 -5.53 18.71 -55.70
N LEU A 133 -4.99 18.62 -54.48
CA LEU A 133 -4.88 19.77 -53.58
C LEU A 133 -3.88 20.83 -54.09
N ARG A 134 -2.77 20.42 -54.73
CA ARG A 134 -1.87 21.35 -55.43
C ARG A 134 -2.55 21.99 -56.64
N CYS A 135 -3.43 21.24 -57.31
CA CYS A 135 -4.27 21.77 -58.40
C CYS A 135 -5.44 22.63 -57.90
N HIS A 136 -5.61 22.82 -56.57
CA HIS A 136 -6.72 23.54 -55.95
C HIS A 136 -8.13 22.92 -56.19
N GLU A 137 -8.20 21.66 -56.63
CA GLU A 137 -9.45 20.94 -56.92
C GLU A 137 -9.94 20.14 -55.69
N VAL A 138 -10.53 20.85 -54.72
CA VAL A 138 -10.92 20.27 -53.42
C VAL A 138 -12.05 19.24 -53.56
N GLU A 139 -13.01 19.46 -54.47
CA GLU A 139 -14.13 18.53 -54.67
C GLU A 139 -13.68 17.19 -55.25
N ARG A 140 -12.69 17.20 -56.14
CA ARG A 140 -12.08 15.97 -56.66
C ARG A 140 -11.28 15.26 -55.59
N ALA A 141 -10.53 16.01 -54.77
CA ALA A 141 -9.84 15.43 -53.63
C ALA A 141 -10.80 14.71 -52.67
N ARG A 142 -12.02 15.25 -52.44
CA ARG A 142 -13.08 14.57 -51.66
C ARG A 142 -13.52 13.25 -52.29
N ALA A 143 -13.86 13.28 -53.58
CA ALA A 143 -14.28 12.07 -54.30
C ALA A 143 -13.19 10.98 -54.27
N ILE A 144 -11.91 11.37 -54.32
CA ILE A 144 -10.79 10.44 -54.19
C ILE A 144 -10.68 9.90 -52.75
N TYR A 145 -10.89 10.73 -51.73
CA TYR A 145 -10.93 10.25 -50.35
C TYR A 145 -12.08 9.26 -50.10
N GLU A 146 -13.27 9.50 -50.64
CA GLU A 146 -14.40 8.56 -50.55
C GLU A 146 -14.07 7.22 -51.21
N ARG A 147 -13.45 7.26 -52.39
CA ARG A 147 -12.93 6.06 -53.07
C ARG A 147 -11.84 5.36 -52.24
N TYR A 148 -10.90 6.12 -51.68
CA TYR A 148 -9.84 5.59 -50.83
C TYR A 148 -10.39 4.84 -49.62
N VAL A 149 -11.38 5.42 -48.94
CA VAL A 149 -12.06 4.80 -47.80
C VAL A 149 -12.84 3.56 -48.21
N SER A 150 -13.51 3.58 -49.38
CA SER A 150 -14.25 2.41 -49.89
C SER A 150 -13.35 1.23 -50.24
N GLN A 151 -12.11 1.48 -50.66
CA GLN A 151 -11.17 0.42 -51.05
C GLN A 151 -10.28 -0.06 -49.90
N ILE A 152 -9.90 0.84 -49.00
CA ILE A 152 -9.05 0.55 -47.84
C ILE A 152 -9.81 0.98 -46.59
N GLN A 153 -10.60 0.06 -46.04
CA GLN A 153 -11.35 0.27 -44.80
C GLN A 153 -10.42 0.05 -43.60
N THR A 154 -9.69 1.09 -43.21
CA THR A 154 -8.81 1.06 -42.02
C THR A 154 -9.06 2.29 -41.16
N VAL A 155 -8.85 2.18 -39.85
CA VAL A 155 -9.00 3.33 -38.92
C VAL A 155 -8.19 4.55 -39.40
N MET A 156 -7.03 4.32 -40.02
CA MET A 156 -6.17 5.36 -40.55
C MET A 156 -6.77 6.07 -41.78
N SER A 157 -7.44 5.35 -42.69
CA SER A 157 -8.06 5.96 -43.86
C SER A 157 -9.21 6.89 -43.46
N PHE A 158 -10.10 6.43 -42.57
CA PHE A 158 -11.18 7.24 -42.02
C PHE A 158 -10.68 8.43 -41.18
N THR A 159 -9.66 8.23 -40.33
CA THR A 159 -9.03 9.32 -39.58
C THR A 159 -8.48 10.40 -40.51
N ARG A 160 -7.87 10.00 -41.64
CA ARG A 160 -7.31 10.95 -42.62
C ARG A 160 -8.41 11.72 -43.34
N LEU A 161 -9.50 11.06 -43.76
CA LEU A 161 -10.67 11.72 -44.33
C LEU A 161 -11.28 12.74 -43.36
N ALA A 162 -11.46 12.36 -42.10
CA ALA A 162 -12.04 13.25 -41.10
C ALA A 162 -11.16 14.47 -40.83
N LYS A 163 -9.83 14.29 -40.73
CA LYS A 163 -8.86 15.40 -40.61
C LYS A 163 -8.85 16.29 -41.85
N PHE A 164 -9.10 15.73 -43.04
CA PHE A 164 -9.20 16.49 -44.27
C PHE A 164 -10.44 17.40 -44.27
N GLU A 165 -11.61 16.86 -43.97
CA GLU A 165 -12.85 17.65 -43.88
C GLU A 165 -12.78 18.70 -42.76
N GLU A 166 -12.11 18.39 -41.64
CA GLU A 166 -11.87 19.35 -40.56
C GLU A 166 -11.02 20.55 -41.03
N ARG A 167 -9.96 20.32 -41.80
CA ARG A 167 -9.12 21.40 -42.36
C ARG A 167 -9.89 22.30 -43.32
N HIS A 168 -10.90 21.76 -44.00
CA HIS A 168 -11.76 22.50 -44.91
C HIS A 168 -13.03 23.04 -44.24
N GLY A 169 -13.19 22.89 -42.91
CA GLY A 169 -14.28 23.49 -42.13
C GLY A 169 -15.60 22.71 -42.14
N ASN A 170 -15.66 21.53 -42.76
CA ASN A 170 -16.89 20.73 -42.89
C ASN A 170 -17.06 19.76 -41.71
N ASN A 171 -17.39 20.28 -40.54
CA ASN A 171 -17.51 19.47 -39.32
C ASN A 171 -18.59 18.37 -39.42
N VAL A 172 -19.68 18.62 -40.15
CA VAL A 172 -20.77 17.63 -40.34
C VAL A 172 -20.26 16.38 -41.07
N ARG A 173 -19.47 16.57 -42.12
CA ARG A 173 -18.90 15.43 -42.88
C ARG A 173 -17.80 14.73 -42.10
N ALA A 174 -16.98 15.46 -41.34
CA ALA A 174 -15.99 14.86 -40.46
C ALA A 174 -16.63 13.95 -39.40
N ARG A 175 -17.77 14.37 -38.81
CA ARG A 175 -18.59 13.53 -37.91
C ARG A 175 -19.10 12.27 -38.59
N ALA A 176 -19.72 12.44 -39.75
CA ALA A 176 -20.22 11.32 -40.54
C ALA A 176 -19.07 10.35 -40.92
N GLY A 177 -17.86 10.86 -41.19
CA GLY A 177 -16.67 10.06 -41.44
C GLY A 177 -16.26 9.17 -40.25
N TYR A 178 -16.34 9.68 -39.02
CA TYR A 178 -16.07 8.86 -37.82
C TYR A 178 -17.20 7.87 -37.51
N GLN A 179 -18.46 8.25 -37.74
CA GLN A 179 -19.60 7.35 -37.55
C GLN A 179 -19.59 6.21 -38.56
N THR A 180 -19.42 6.51 -39.84
CA THR A 180 -19.27 5.50 -40.90
C THR A 180 -18.08 4.57 -40.67
N CYS A 181 -16.97 5.09 -40.10
CA CYS A 181 -15.85 4.27 -39.66
C CYS A 181 -16.27 3.28 -38.56
N HIS A 182 -16.99 3.75 -37.54
CA HIS A 182 -17.49 2.90 -36.46
C HIS A 182 -18.43 1.82 -36.99
N ASP A 183 -19.39 2.19 -37.83
CA ASP A 183 -20.39 1.26 -38.38
C ASP A 183 -19.73 0.22 -39.29
N ALA A 184 -18.86 0.65 -40.22
CA ALA A 184 -18.15 -0.27 -41.12
C ALA A 184 -17.22 -1.24 -40.36
N LEU A 185 -16.45 -0.75 -39.39
CA LEU A 185 -15.54 -1.62 -38.62
C LEU A 185 -16.29 -2.57 -37.69
N LYS A 186 -17.45 -2.17 -37.18
CA LYS A 186 -18.31 -3.03 -36.36
C LYS A 186 -18.90 -4.17 -37.19
N ASP A 187 -19.32 -3.88 -38.42
CA ASP A 187 -19.90 -4.87 -39.33
C ASP A 187 -18.84 -5.85 -39.87
N ASP A 188 -17.63 -5.38 -40.17
CA ASP A 188 -16.60 -6.20 -40.84
C ASP A 188 -15.68 -7.00 -39.90
N LEU A 189 -15.25 -6.45 -38.76
CA LEU A 189 -14.25 -7.08 -37.86
C LEU A 189 -14.77 -7.41 -36.45
N GLY A 190 -16.01 -7.06 -36.13
CA GLY A 190 -16.52 -7.17 -34.76
C GLY A 190 -15.73 -6.30 -33.76
N PRO A 191 -15.91 -6.51 -32.43
CA PRO A 191 -15.30 -5.67 -31.39
C PRO A 191 -13.77 -5.77 -31.31
N GLU A 192 -13.15 -6.71 -32.03
CA GLU A 192 -11.69 -6.92 -32.00
C GLU A 192 -10.92 -6.00 -32.96
N GLY A 193 -11.56 -5.52 -34.04
CA GLY A 193 -10.93 -4.65 -35.04
C GLY A 193 -10.94 -3.16 -34.71
N ILE A 194 -11.73 -2.75 -33.73
CA ILE A 194 -11.86 -1.33 -33.34
C ILE A 194 -10.72 -0.98 -32.38
N THR A 195 -9.92 0.02 -32.75
CA THR A 195 -8.82 0.50 -31.91
C THR A 195 -9.28 1.64 -31.00
N GLU A 196 -8.76 1.68 -29.76
CA GLU A 196 -9.01 2.78 -28.81
C GLU A 196 -8.68 4.16 -29.40
N ASP A 197 -7.69 4.18 -30.30
CA ASP A 197 -7.20 5.37 -30.99
C ASP A 197 -8.28 6.04 -31.87
N LEU A 198 -9.23 5.28 -32.43
CA LEU A 198 -10.36 5.86 -33.17
C LEU A 198 -11.22 6.76 -32.27
N TYR A 199 -11.64 6.25 -31.11
CA TYR A 199 -12.50 6.99 -30.18
C TYR A 199 -11.77 8.19 -29.57
N VAL A 200 -10.47 8.07 -29.29
CA VAL A 200 -9.67 9.20 -28.82
C VAL A 200 -9.62 10.30 -29.88
N LYS A 201 -9.33 9.97 -31.14
CA LYS A 201 -9.30 10.94 -32.24
C LYS A 201 -10.66 11.55 -32.55
N TRP A 202 -11.72 10.75 -32.47
CA TRP A 202 -13.09 11.23 -32.63
C TRP A 202 -13.48 12.18 -31.49
N ALA A 203 -13.15 11.85 -30.24
CA ALA A 203 -13.41 12.73 -29.11
C ALA A 203 -12.56 14.03 -29.18
N GLU A 204 -11.29 13.96 -29.59
CA GLU A 204 -10.45 15.15 -29.85
C GLU A 204 -11.00 16.02 -30.98
N PHE A 205 -11.62 15.41 -31.99
CA PHE A 205 -12.34 16.13 -33.03
C PHE A 205 -13.60 16.82 -32.46
N GLU A 206 -14.43 16.13 -31.69
CA GLU A 206 -15.62 16.75 -31.09
C GLU A 206 -15.25 17.89 -30.13
N GLN A 207 -14.15 17.77 -29.39
CA GLN A 207 -13.65 18.87 -28.55
C GLN A 207 -13.27 20.12 -29.36
N ARG A 208 -12.78 19.94 -30.60
CA ARG A 208 -12.41 21.05 -31.48
C ARG A 208 -13.61 21.61 -32.24
N ALA A 209 -14.51 20.74 -32.68
CA ALA A 209 -15.68 21.10 -33.49
C ALA A 209 -16.85 21.64 -32.66
N ALA A 210 -17.09 21.11 -31.47
CA ALA A 210 -18.18 21.50 -30.58
C ALA A 210 -17.70 22.51 -29.53
N ARG A 211 -17.50 23.78 -29.94
CA ARG A 211 -17.28 24.88 -28.99
C ARG A 211 -18.45 25.07 -28.02
N ASP A 212 -19.66 24.69 -28.43
CA ASP A 212 -20.90 24.94 -27.68
C ASP A 212 -21.45 23.73 -26.90
N ASP A 213 -21.08 22.48 -27.25
CA ASP A 213 -21.60 21.25 -26.63
C ASP A 213 -20.50 20.31 -26.07
N PRO A 214 -20.08 20.47 -24.80
CA PRO A 214 -19.15 19.56 -24.12
C PRO A 214 -19.66 18.12 -24.02
N SER A 215 -20.98 17.92 -24.07
CA SER A 215 -21.60 16.60 -23.95
C SER A 215 -21.26 15.67 -25.13
N ALA A 216 -20.96 16.22 -26.32
CA ALA A 216 -20.70 15.43 -27.52
C ALA A 216 -19.45 14.54 -27.37
N ALA A 217 -18.34 15.09 -26.87
CA ALA A 217 -17.13 14.32 -26.64
C ALA A 217 -17.32 13.27 -25.52
N ALA A 218 -18.07 13.59 -24.46
CA ALA A 218 -18.38 12.62 -23.41
C ALA A 218 -19.21 11.44 -23.93
N LYS A 219 -20.17 11.68 -24.85
CA LYS A 219 -20.95 10.60 -25.49
C LYS A 219 -20.06 9.66 -26.30
N VAL A 220 -19.07 10.19 -27.02
CA VAL A 220 -18.11 9.37 -27.79
C VAL A 220 -17.25 8.51 -26.87
N TYR A 221 -16.75 9.06 -25.76
CA TYR A 221 -16.00 8.28 -24.77
C TYR A 221 -16.85 7.17 -24.14
N LYS A 222 -18.10 7.47 -23.77
CA LYS A 222 -19.04 6.46 -23.24
C LYS A 222 -19.31 5.35 -24.26
N LEU A 223 -19.60 5.73 -25.51
CA LEU A 223 -19.77 4.78 -26.61
C LEU A 223 -18.56 3.86 -26.79
N GLY A 224 -17.34 4.40 -26.68
CA GLY A 224 -16.12 3.59 -26.76
C GLY A 224 -15.95 2.63 -25.58
N ILE A 225 -16.35 3.02 -24.38
CA ILE A 225 -16.29 2.16 -23.18
C ILE A 225 -17.35 1.05 -23.26
N ASP A 226 -18.54 1.32 -23.79
CA ASP A 226 -19.63 0.35 -23.92
C ASP A 226 -19.38 -0.68 -25.03
N THR A 227 -18.63 -0.30 -26.07
CA THR A 227 -18.37 -1.13 -27.25
C THR A 227 -17.10 -1.99 -27.13
N LEU A 228 -16.09 -1.52 -26.40
CA LEU A 228 -14.82 -2.22 -26.24
C LEU A 228 -14.82 -3.14 -25.00
N PRO A 229 -14.16 -4.31 -25.06
CA PRO A 229 -13.97 -5.16 -23.88
C PRO A 229 -13.22 -4.43 -22.76
N PRO A 230 -13.53 -4.70 -21.47
CA PRO A 230 -13.02 -3.93 -20.33
C PRO A 230 -11.49 -3.93 -20.21
N GLU A 231 -10.82 -4.95 -20.73
CA GLU A 231 -9.35 -5.06 -20.72
C GLU A 231 -8.66 -4.03 -21.63
N ARG A 232 -9.27 -3.71 -22.78
CA ARG A 232 -8.78 -2.76 -23.79
C ARG A 232 -9.43 -1.38 -23.67
N THR A 233 -9.93 -1.02 -22.49
CA THR A 233 -10.49 0.32 -22.24
C THR A 233 -9.58 1.18 -21.37
N ALA A 234 -8.43 0.67 -20.94
CA ALA A 234 -7.57 1.34 -19.97
C ALA A 234 -7.04 2.68 -20.47
N TYR A 235 -6.57 2.74 -21.73
CA TYR A 235 -6.04 3.97 -22.30
C TYR A 235 -7.17 4.97 -22.63
N LEU A 236 -8.31 4.49 -23.15
CA LEU A 236 -9.51 5.30 -23.35
C LEU A 236 -10.05 5.91 -22.05
N ARG A 237 -10.14 5.13 -20.97
CA ARG A 237 -10.61 5.58 -19.64
C ARG A 237 -9.67 6.62 -19.02
N ASP A 238 -8.36 6.47 -19.18
CA ASP A 238 -7.40 7.49 -18.71
C ASP A 238 -7.54 8.81 -19.48
N ARG A 239 -7.73 8.73 -20.80
CA ARG A 239 -8.01 9.91 -21.64
C ARG A 239 -9.35 10.56 -21.28
N TYR A 240 -10.39 9.76 -21.02
CA TYR A 240 -11.69 10.27 -20.58
C TYR A 240 -11.59 10.96 -19.20
N ALA A 241 -10.85 10.37 -18.25
CA ALA A 241 -10.62 11.00 -16.94
C ALA A 241 -9.86 12.34 -17.07
N LYS A 242 -8.85 12.42 -17.95
CA LYS A 242 -8.15 13.68 -18.26
C LYS A 242 -9.09 14.72 -18.86
N TYR A 243 -9.95 14.31 -19.79
CA TYR A 243 -10.96 15.18 -20.39
C TYR A 243 -11.94 15.72 -19.35
N MET A 244 -12.46 14.84 -18.50
CA MET A 244 -13.43 15.19 -17.48
C MET A 244 -12.81 16.05 -16.37
N LYS A 245 -11.53 15.89 -16.06
CA LYS A 245 -10.81 16.82 -15.17
C LYS A 245 -10.72 18.24 -15.76
N GLN A 246 -10.66 18.39 -17.08
CA GLN A 246 -10.55 19.69 -17.75
C GLN A 246 -11.89 20.37 -17.98
N LYS A 247 -12.96 19.60 -18.25
CA LYS A 247 -14.25 20.11 -18.75
C LYS A 247 -15.48 19.60 -17.99
N GLY A 248 -15.32 18.61 -17.11
CA GLY A 248 -16.41 17.97 -16.41
C GLY A 248 -16.95 18.82 -15.25
N THR A 249 -18.22 18.59 -14.93
CA THR A 249 -18.80 19.07 -13.68
C THR A 249 -18.22 18.27 -12.51
N ARG A 250 -18.24 18.86 -11.30
CA ARG A 250 -17.69 18.21 -10.10
C ARG A 250 -18.30 16.81 -9.86
N THR A 251 -19.61 16.68 -10.05
CA THR A 251 -20.35 15.42 -9.87
C THR A 251 -19.94 14.35 -10.88
N ASP A 252 -19.68 14.73 -12.13
CA ASP A 252 -19.25 13.78 -13.15
C ASP A 252 -17.81 13.29 -12.91
N ILE A 253 -16.94 14.16 -12.38
CA ILE A 253 -15.57 13.80 -11.98
C ILE A 253 -15.61 12.84 -10.80
N GLU A 254 -16.44 13.11 -9.79
CA GLU A 254 -16.63 12.24 -8.64
C GLU A 254 -17.10 10.85 -9.09
N ARG A 255 -18.12 10.75 -9.95
CA ARG A 255 -18.59 9.47 -10.51
C ARG A 255 -17.48 8.68 -11.22
N LEU A 256 -16.63 9.34 -12.01
CA LEU A 256 -15.54 8.67 -12.72
C LEU A 256 -14.40 8.21 -11.81
N LEU A 257 -14.10 9.00 -10.78
CA LEU A 257 -13.14 8.59 -9.76
C LEU A 257 -13.64 7.34 -9.03
N LEU A 258 -14.94 7.28 -8.73
CA LEU A 258 -15.58 6.12 -8.10
C LEU A 258 -15.52 4.89 -9.02
N GLU A 259 -15.87 5.01 -10.31
CA GLU A 259 -15.74 3.91 -11.28
C GLU A 259 -14.30 3.39 -11.39
N LYS A 260 -13.31 4.30 -11.38
CA LYS A 260 -11.90 3.92 -11.37
C LYS A 260 -11.51 3.19 -10.08
N CYS A 261 -12.03 3.62 -8.94
CA CYS A 261 -11.81 2.96 -7.66
C CYS A 261 -12.48 1.57 -7.61
N ARG A 262 -13.71 1.43 -8.10
CA ARG A 262 -14.42 0.14 -8.24
C ARG A 262 -13.59 -0.86 -9.03
N LEU A 263 -13.16 -0.48 -10.23
CA LEU A 263 -12.32 -1.32 -11.09
C LEU A 263 -10.97 -1.68 -10.44
N LYS A 264 -10.39 -0.77 -9.65
CA LYS A 264 -9.16 -1.05 -8.92
C LYS A 264 -9.39 -2.13 -7.86
N TYR A 265 -10.45 -2.02 -7.07
CA TYR A 265 -10.78 -3.03 -6.07
C TYR A 265 -11.17 -4.36 -6.72
N GLU A 266 -11.93 -4.36 -7.81
CA GLU A 266 -12.25 -5.59 -8.55
C GLU A 266 -11.01 -6.30 -9.09
N LYS A 267 -10.05 -5.55 -9.64
CA LYS A 267 -8.75 -6.11 -10.05
C LYS A 267 -7.97 -6.68 -8.87
N GLN A 268 -7.91 -5.94 -7.76
CA GLN A 268 -7.24 -6.43 -6.56
C GLN A 268 -7.92 -7.69 -5.98
N LEU A 269 -9.25 -7.79 -6.10
CA LEU A 269 -10.01 -8.98 -5.73
C LEU A 269 -9.75 -10.15 -6.67
N SER A 270 -9.63 -9.92 -7.99
CA SER A 270 -9.23 -10.96 -8.93
C SER A 270 -7.81 -11.44 -8.70
N ASP A 271 -6.90 -10.55 -8.34
CA ASP A 271 -5.49 -10.87 -8.08
C ASP A 271 -5.31 -11.64 -6.76
N ALA A 272 -6.19 -11.42 -5.77
CA ALA A 272 -6.13 -12.02 -4.43
C ALA A 272 -7.06 -13.23 -4.23
N ASP A 273 -7.60 -13.81 -5.32
CA ASP A 273 -8.59 -14.90 -5.30
C ASP A 273 -9.84 -14.62 -4.44
N GLY A 274 -10.14 -13.34 -4.16
CA GLY A 274 -11.32 -12.90 -3.40
C GLY A 274 -11.31 -13.14 -1.89
N VAL A 275 -10.21 -13.64 -1.30
CA VAL A 275 -10.14 -14.03 0.12
C VAL A 275 -9.80 -12.86 1.05
N ASP A 276 -9.14 -11.81 0.55
CA ASP A 276 -8.69 -10.71 1.39
C ASP A 276 -9.85 -9.82 1.86
N VAL A 277 -10.17 -9.96 3.15
CA VAL A 277 -11.22 -9.22 3.85
C VAL A 277 -10.97 -7.71 3.86
N ASP A 278 -9.72 -7.25 3.89
CA ASP A 278 -9.42 -5.82 3.98
C ASP A 278 -9.80 -5.10 2.69
N ILE A 279 -9.60 -5.74 1.54
CA ILE A 279 -10.00 -5.20 0.23
C ILE A 279 -11.52 -5.09 0.17
N TRP A 280 -12.25 -6.10 0.64
CA TRP A 280 -13.71 -6.06 0.74
C TRP A 280 -14.21 -4.96 1.67
N ILE A 281 -13.60 -4.78 2.85
CA ILE A 281 -13.97 -3.70 3.79
C ILE A 281 -13.76 -2.34 3.12
N ASN A 282 -12.62 -2.13 2.44
CA ASN A 282 -12.37 -0.87 1.73
C ASN A 282 -13.34 -0.66 0.56
N TYR A 283 -13.76 -1.72 -0.12
CA TYR A 283 -14.73 -1.65 -1.21
C TYR A 283 -16.13 -1.32 -0.68
N ILE A 284 -16.55 -1.95 0.42
CA ILE A 284 -17.80 -1.66 1.12
C ILE A 284 -17.83 -0.20 1.59
N LEU A 285 -16.79 0.27 2.25
CA LEU A 285 -16.69 1.66 2.72
C LEU A 285 -16.73 2.66 1.55
N LEU A 286 -16.19 2.29 0.38
CA LEU A 286 -16.35 3.10 -0.82
C LEU A 286 -17.83 3.22 -1.19
N GLU A 287 -18.54 2.10 -1.33
CA GLU A 287 -19.96 2.08 -1.72
C GLU A 287 -20.87 2.78 -0.71
N GLU A 288 -20.62 2.63 0.59
CA GLU A 288 -21.37 3.32 1.64
C GLU A 288 -21.26 4.85 1.54
N ASN A 289 -20.08 5.36 1.18
CA ASN A 289 -19.87 6.79 1.01
C ASN A 289 -20.52 7.37 -0.25
N ILE A 290 -20.82 6.53 -1.25
CA ILE A 290 -21.47 6.97 -2.50
C ILE A 290 -22.95 7.23 -2.26
N GLY A 291 -23.64 6.32 -1.56
CA GLY A 291 -25.06 6.47 -1.22
C GLY A 291 -26.04 6.42 -2.41
N ASP A 292 -25.59 6.00 -3.62
CA ASP A 292 -26.40 6.07 -4.84
C ASP A 292 -27.52 4.99 -4.89
N SER A 293 -27.31 3.79 -4.33
CA SER A 293 -28.34 2.75 -4.27
C SER A 293 -28.08 1.72 -3.16
N ALA A 294 -29.04 1.58 -2.24
CA ALA A 294 -29.01 0.53 -1.22
C ALA A 294 -28.94 -0.90 -1.80
N ALA A 295 -29.45 -1.11 -3.02
CA ALA A 295 -29.39 -2.40 -3.70
C ALA A 295 -27.96 -2.77 -4.11
N GLN A 296 -27.17 -1.82 -4.62
CA GLN A 296 -25.78 -2.06 -5.01
C GLN A 296 -24.90 -2.35 -3.79
N CYS A 297 -25.07 -1.57 -2.71
CA CYS A 297 -24.34 -1.82 -1.46
C CYS A 297 -24.65 -3.22 -0.91
N ARG A 298 -25.93 -3.63 -0.91
CA ARG A 298 -26.35 -4.99 -0.50
C ARG A 298 -25.71 -6.07 -1.35
N GLU A 299 -25.71 -5.93 -2.67
CA GLU A 299 -25.07 -6.89 -3.56
C GLU A 299 -23.57 -7.03 -3.27
N VAL A 300 -22.88 -5.92 -3.00
CA VAL A 300 -21.46 -5.93 -2.62
C VAL A 300 -21.25 -6.62 -1.26
N TYR A 301 -22.12 -6.38 -0.29
CA TYR A 301 -22.11 -7.08 1.00
C TYR A 301 -22.33 -8.59 0.85
N GLU A 302 -23.33 -9.01 0.08
CA GLU A 302 -23.64 -10.42 -0.18
C GLU A 302 -22.51 -11.12 -0.92
N ARG A 303 -21.93 -10.47 -1.94
CA ARG A 303 -20.72 -10.93 -2.63
C ARG A 303 -19.54 -11.06 -1.67
N ALA A 304 -19.32 -10.07 -0.80
CA ALA A 304 -18.25 -10.11 0.18
C ALA A 304 -18.45 -11.26 1.17
N ILE A 305 -19.68 -11.52 1.62
CA ILE A 305 -20.01 -12.63 2.51
C ILE A 305 -19.70 -13.99 1.86
N ALA A 306 -20.09 -14.15 0.58
CA ALA A 306 -19.87 -15.38 -0.18
C ALA A 306 -18.39 -15.63 -0.50
N ALA A 307 -17.67 -14.59 -0.94
CA ALA A 307 -16.28 -14.69 -1.37
C ALA A 307 -15.30 -14.73 -0.19
N ALA A 308 -15.52 -13.90 0.85
CA ALA A 308 -14.61 -13.80 1.99
C ALA A 308 -14.80 -14.92 3.03
N LEU A 309 -15.68 -15.91 2.76
CA LEU A 309 -15.87 -17.06 3.62
C LEU A 309 -14.59 -17.90 3.69
N PRO A 310 -13.93 -18.03 4.85
CA PRO A 310 -12.66 -18.77 4.88
C PRO A 310 -12.91 -20.28 4.64
N PRO A 311 -12.06 -20.94 3.81
CA PRO A 311 -12.23 -22.34 3.47
C PRO A 311 -12.12 -23.25 4.71
N GLU A 312 -12.96 -24.28 4.75
CA GLU A 312 -13.18 -25.17 5.91
C GLU A 312 -11.93 -25.95 6.35
N GLN A 313 -10.98 -26.13 5.43
CA GLN A 313 -9.73 -26.87 5.64
C GLN A 313 -8.63 -26.04 6.36
N ALA A 314 -8.85 -24.75 6.61
CA ALA A 314 -7.87 -23.88 7.26
C ALA A 314 -8.02 -23.90 8.80
N ALA A 315 -7.30 -24.82 9.44
CA ALA A 315 -7.20 -25.00 10.90
C ALA A 315 -6.88 -23.73 11.73
N PRO A 316 -7.21 -23.73 13.04
CA PRO A 316 -7.69 -22.55 13.79
C PRO A 316 -6.63 -21.58 14.35
N LYS A 317 -5.33 -21.82 14.17
CA LYS A 317 -4.29 -21.06 14.90
C LYS A 317 -3.70 -19.88 14.11
N GLY A 318 -3.59 -19.97 12.79
CA GLY A 318 -2.97 -18.93 11.95
C GLY A 318 -3.94 -17.90 11.36
N ARG A 319 -5.26 -18.15 11.40
CA ARG A 319 -6.28 -17.32 10.73
C ARG A 319 -7.44 -16.88 11.63
N LYS A 320 -7.28 -16.91 12.97
CA LYS A 320 -8.25 -16.26 13.88
C LYS A 320 -8.47 -14.80 13.51
N ASP A 321 -7.42 -14.14 13.00
CA ASP A 321 -7.47 -12.76 12.56
C ASP A 321 -8.35 -12.56 11.32
N LEU A 322 -8.38 -13.52 10.39
CA LEU A 322 -9.31 -13.46 9.25
C LEU A 322 -10.75 -13.59 9.70
N TYR A 323 -11.07 -14.52 10.62
CA TYR A 323 -12.43 -14.59 11.17
C TYR A 323 -12.78 -13.38 12.02
N ARG A 324 -11.83 -12.80 12.77
CA ARG A 324 -12.02 -11.54 13.51
C ARG A 324 -12.36 -10.41 12.55
N ARG A 325 -11.68 -10.31 11.41
CA ARG A 325 -11.95 -9.32 10.35
C ARG A 325 -13.26 -9.60 9.61
N TYR A 326 -13.55 -10.86 9.31
CA TYR A 326 -14.79 -11.28 8.63
C TYR A 326 -16.04 -10.93 9.44
N VAL A 327 -15.98 -11.04 10.78
CA VAL A 327 -17.08 -10.58 11.65
C VAL A 327 -17.35 -9.08 11.47
N TYR A 328 -16.34 -8.27 11.16
CA TYR A 328 -16.57 -6.85 10.88
C TYR A 328 -17.37 -6.62 9.62
N ILE A 329 -17.27 -7.45 8.57
CA ILE A 329 -18.15 -7.35 7.40
C ILE A 329 -19.62 -7.49 7.84
N TRP A 330 -19.92 -8.49 8.69
CA TRP A 330 -21.27 -8.67 9.22
C TRP A 330 -21.73 -7.53 10.13
N LEU A 331 -20.84 -7.00 10.96
CA LEU A 331 -21.14 -5.84 11.81
C LEU A 331 -21.38 -4.57 10.99
N PHE A 332 -20.58 -4.34 9.94
CA PHE A 332 -20.78 -3.24 9.02
C PHE A 332 -22.08 -3.41 8.25
N TYR A 333 -22.40 -4.62 7.79
CA TYR A 333 -23.65 -4.88 7.09
C TYR A 333 -24.87 -4.63 7.99
N ALA A 334 -24.83 -5.08 9.24
CA ALA A 334 -25.90 -4.85 10.19
C ALA A 334 -26.03 -3.36 10.56
N ASN A 335 -24.91 -2.64 10.75
CA ASN A 335 -24.93 -1.20 11.01
C ASN A 335 -25.46 -0.41 9.79
N TYR A 336 -25.12 -0.84 8.57
CA TYR A 336 -25.60 -0.23 7.34
C TYR A 336 -27.11 -0.41 7.21
N GLU A 337 -27.63 -1.63 7.36
CA GLU A 337 -29.07 -1.87 7.34
C GLU A 337 -29.79 -1.15 8.48
N GLU A 338 -29.16 -0.98 9.65
CA GLU A 338 -29.69 -0.17 10.74
C GLU A 338 -29.74 1.33 10.38
N SER A 339 -28.73 1.87 9.70
CA SER A 339 -28.77 3.23 9.18
C SER A 339 -29.90 3.43 8.15
N LEU A 340 -30.22 2.38 7.37
CA LEU A 340 -31.33 2.38 6.43
C LEU A 340 -32.70 2.29 7.12
N ILE A 341 -32.79 1.77 8.35
CA ILE A 341 -34.02 1.86 9.16
C ILE A 341 -34.31 3.33 9.47
N GLN A 342 -33.28 4.11 9.81
CA GLN A 342 -33.44 5.54 10.09
C GLN A 342 -33.86 6.35 8.84
N SER A 343 -33.44 5.93 7.65
CA SER A 343 -33.89 6.52 6.38
C SER A 343 -35.25 6.02 5.89
N GLY A 344 -35.81 4.97 6.49
CA GLY A 344 -37.10 4.38 6.14
C GLY A 344 -37.06 3.36 4.99
N GLU A 345 -35.87 2.95 4.54
CA GLU A 345 -35.69 2.02 3.42
C GLU A 345 -35.54 0.54 3.85
N SER A 346 -35.38 0.26 5.15
CA SER A 346 -35.20 -1.09 5.68
C SER A 346 -36.12 -1.38 6.87
N THR A 347 -36.42 -2.67 7.07
CA THR A 347 -37.24 -3.16 8.18
C THR A 347 -36.37 -3.73 9.30
N PRO A 348 -36.75 -3.59 10.58
CA PRO A 348 -36.04 -4.22 11.69
C PRO A 348 -35.88 -5.74 11.55
N ASP A 349 -36.81 -6.40 10.86
CA ASP A 349 -36.77 -7.85 10.62
C ASP A 349 -35.62 -8.28 9.71
N ARG A 350 -35.25 -7.45 8.72
CA ARG A 350 -34.11 -7.76 7.84
C ARG A 350 -32.78 -7.73 8.61
N VAL A 351 -32.60 -6.74 9.50
CA VAL A 351 -31.40 -6.69 10.36
C VAL A 351 -31.32 -7.93 11.26
N ARG A 352 -32.47 -8.40 11.77
CA ARG A 352 -32.52 -9.66 12.53
C ARG A 352 -32.09 -10.84 11.68
N GLU A 353 -32.57 -10.97 10.44
CA GLU A 353 -32.14 -12.03 9.52
C GLU A 353 -30.63 -12.01 9.28
N VAL A 354 -30.02 -10.83 9.10
CA VAL A 354 -28.56 -10.67 8.96
C VAL A 354 -27.83 -11.19 10.21
N TYR A 355 -28.28 -10.83 11.41
CA TYR A 355 -27.68 -11.36 12.64
C TYR A 355 -27.91 -12.87 12.81
N HIS A 356 -29.10 -13.37 12.47
CA HIS A 356 -29.43 -14.79 12.56
C HIS A 356 -28.59 -15.65 11.62
N THR A 357 -28.46 -15.24 10.36
CA THR A 357 -27.62 -15.91 9.35
C THR A 357 -26.14 -15.89 9.76
N ALA A 358 -25.65 -14.77 10.27
CA ALA A 358 -24.29 -14.68 10.82
C ALA A 358 -24.09 -15.68 11.98
N LEU A 359 -25.01 -15.69 12.96
CA LEU A 359 -24.92 -16.57 14.13
C LEU A 359 -24.99 -18.06 13.76
N GLU A 360 -25.80 -18.43 12.77
CA GLU A 360 -25.87 -19.81 12.27
C GLU A 360 -24.58 -20.25 11.58
N LEU A 361 -23.98 -19.36 10.77
CA LEU A 361 -22.70 -19.61 10.10
C LEU A 361 -21.54 -19.77 11.09
N PHE A 362 -21.52 -18.94 12.15
CA PHE A 362 -20.50 -19.05 13.19
C PHE A 362 -20.72 -20.29 14.08
N ARG A 363 -21.97 -20.65 14.34
CA ARG A 363 -22.33 -21.86 15.09
C ARG A 363 -21.89 -23.12 14.38
N SER A 364 -22.14 -23.25 13.08
CA SER A 364 -21.72 -24.45 12.31
C SER A 364 -20.20 -24.68 12.41
N ARG A 365 -19.44 -23.59 12.51
CA ARG A 365 -17.97 -23.59 12.63
C ARG A 365 -17.46 -23.63 14.08
N LYS A 366 -18.34 -23.63 15.09
CA LYS A 366 -18.00 -23.58 16.53
C LYS A 366 -17.10 -22.39 16.93
N ILE A 367 -17.20 -21.27 16.21
CA ILE A 367 -16.47 -20.04 16.52
C ILE A 367 -17.47 -19.04 17.11
N TYR A 368 -17.14 -18.39 18.22
CA TYR A 368 -18.05 -17.46 18.88
C TYR A 368 -17.38 -16.11 19.12
N PHE A 369 -18.07 -15.01 18.81
CA PHE A 369 -17.57 -13.65 18.98
C PHE A 369 -18.46 -12.87 19.94
N SER A 370 -17.91 -12.44 21.09
CA SER A 370 -18.66 -11.65 22.08
C SER A 370 -19.18 -10.34 21.49
N LYS A 371 -18.38 -9.70 20.61
CA LYS A 371 -18.75 -8.46 19.93
C LYS A 371 -20.01 -8.59 19.06
N LEU A 372 -20.21 -9.74 18.41
CA LEU A 372 -21.39 -9.98 17.57
C LEU A 372 -22.67 -10.09 18.41
N TYR A 373 -22.63 -10.86 19.51
CA TYR A 373 -23.78 -10.96 20.42
C TYR A 373 -24.08 -9.63 21.11
N ASN A 374 -23.05 -8.90 21.54
CA ASN A 374 -23.23 -7.58 22.15
C ASN A 374 -23.87 -6.60 21.15
N ALA A 375 -23.38 -6.55 19.91
CA ALA A 375 -23.96 -5.71 18.86
C ALA A 375 -25.42 -6.08 18.57
N TYR A 376 -25.75 -7.37 18.47
CA TYR A 376 -27.12 -7.81 18.25
C TYR A 376 -28.04 -7.45 19.42
N ALA A 377 -27.57 -7.62 20.66
CA ALA A 377 -28.34 -7.24 21.83
C ALA A 377 -28.50 -5.71 21.93
N GLU A 378 -27.47 -4.93 21.64
CA GLU A 378 -27.55 -3.46 21.57
C GLU A 378 -28.53 -2.98 20.49
N PHE A 379 -28.61 -3.69 19.35
CA PHE A 379 -29.62 -3.44 18.33
C PHE A 379 -31.05 -3.68 18.86
N GLU A 380 -31.32 -4.83 19.49
CA GLU A 380 -32.66 -5.08 20.06
C GLU A 380 -33.01 -4.11 21.19
N ILE A 381 -32.01 -3.61 21.94
CA ILE A 381 -32.19 -2.53 22.91
C ILE A 381 -32.62 -1.23 22.22
N ARG A 382 -32.01 -0.87 21.08
CA ARG A 382 -32.43 0.29 20.28
C ARG A 382 -33.83 0.13 19.71
N GLN A 383 -34.24 -1.10 19.38
CA GLN A 383 -35.62 -1.43 18.99
C GLN A 383 -36.59 -1.54 20.19
N MET A 384 -36.14 -1.28 21.42
CA MET A 384 -36.90 -1.34 22.67
C MET A 384 -37.43 -2.75 23.03
N ASP A 385 -36.87 -3.82 22.43
CA ASP A 385 -37.25 -5.20 22.74
C ASP A 385 -36.31 -5.83 23.77
N VAL A 386 -36.65 -5.61 25.04
CA VAL A 386 -35.93 -6.18 26.19
C VAL A 386 -36.04 -7.72 26.23
N GLY A 387 -37.14 -8.29 25.75
CA GLY A 387 -37.39 -9.73 25.78
C GLY A 387 -36.41 -10.47 24.87
N ARG A 388 -36.29 -10.00 23.62
CA ARG A 388 -35.34 -10.55 22.65
C ARG A 388 -33.89 -10.31 23.07
N ALA A 389 -33.55 -9.09 23.54
CA ALA A 389 -32.20 -8.80 24.03
C ALA A 389 -31.75 -9.81 25.13
N ARG A 390 -32.65 -10.17 26.05
CA ARG A 390 -32.39 -11.20 27.07
C ARG A 390 -32.19 -12.59 26.48
N LEU A 391 -32.97 -12.98 25.47
CA LEU A 391 -32.80 -14.26 24.78
C LEU A 391 -31.45 -14.33 24.06
N VAL A 392 -31.02 -13.24 23.42
CA VAL A 392 -29.72 -13.13 22.75
C VAL A 392 -28.58 -13.31 23.75
N TYR A 393 -28.60 -12.57 24.86
CA TYR A 393 -27.59 -12.72 25.90
C TYR A 393 -27.60 -14.12 26.54
N GLY A 394 -28.78 -14.69 26.79
CA GLY A 394 -28.92 -16.05 27.32
C GLY A 394 -28.32 -17.10 26.38
N ARG A 395 -28.60 -17.00 25.08
CA ARG A 395 -28.00 -17.86 24.04
C ARG A 395 -26.48 -17.68 23.97
N ALA A 396 -26.01 -16.43 24.05
CA ALA A 396 -24.59 -16.11 24.03
C ALA A 396 -23.82 -16.72 25.22
N ILE A 397 -24.42 -16.73 26.41
CA ILE A 397 -23.86 -17.39 27.60
C ILE A 397 -23.81 -18.91 27.41
N GLY A 398 -24.87 -19.52 26.90
CA GLY A 398 -24.92 -20.97 26.66
C GLY A 398 -23.89 -21.44 25.62
N GLU A 399 -23.70 -20.69 24.54
CA GLU A 399 -22.82 -21.08 23.42
C GLU A 399 -21.37 -20.64 23.65
N SER A 400 -21.11 -19.38 24.02
CA SER A 400 -19.76 -18.80 24.02
C SER A 400 -19.06 -18.78 25.37
N LYS A 401 -19.81 -18.68 26.48
CA LYS A 401 -19.32 -18.46 27.85
C LYS A 401 -18.21 -17.42 27.96
N LYS A 402 -18.13 -16.39 27.12
CA LYS A 402 -17.05 -15.38 27.19
C LYS A 402 -17.31 -14.32 28.24
N ALA A 403 -16.29 -13.93 29.00
CA ALA A 403 -16.34 -12.89 30.04
C ALA A 403 -16.97 -11.57 29.58
N SER A 404 -16.63 -11.11 28.37
CA SER A 404 -17.17 -9.86 27.81
C SER A 404 -18.71 -9.88 27.66
N VAL A 405 -19.32 -11.04 27.34
CA VAL A 405 -20.78 -11.15 27.22
C VAL A 405 -21.44 -11.04 28.58
N PHE A 406 -20.87 -11.68 29.60
CA PHE A 406 -21.37 -11.57 30.98
C PHE A 406 -21.35 -10.13 31.46
N ARG A 407 -20.23 -9.42 31.29
CA ARG A 407 -20.10 -8.01 31.70
C ARG A 407 -21.13 -7.11 30.99
N SER A 408 -21.30 -7.28 29.68
CA SER A 408 -22.32 -6.54 28.91
C SER A 408 -23.74 -6.88 29.36
N TYR A 409 -24.05 -8.15 29.65
CA TYR A 409 -25.37 -8.55 30.09
C TYR A 409 -25.70 -8.04 31.51
N ILE A 410 -24.72 -8.07 32.42
CA ILE A 410 -24.85 -7.51 33.77
C ILE A 410 -25.12 -6.00 33.68
N GLN A 411 -24.34 -5.27 32.88
CA GLN A 411 -24.54 -3.83 32.71
C GLN A 411 -25.90 -3.51 32.09
N PHE A 412 -26.37 -4.30 31.13
CA PHE A 412 -27.70 -4.14 30.54
C PHE A 412 -28.82 -4.33 31.56
N GLU A 413 -28.83 -5.43 32.32
CA GLU A 413 -29.86 -5.68 33.33
C GLU A 413 -29.81 -4.68 34.48
N PHE A 414 -28.60 -4.18 34.80
CA PHE A 414 -28.41 -3.09 35.76
C PHE A 414 -29.04 -1.79 35.25
N ASN A 415 -28.85 -1.44 33.97
CA ASN A 415 -29.47 -0.26 33.36
C ASN A 415 -31.01 -0.35 33.33
N LEU A 416 -31.57 -1.56 33.31
CA LEU A 416 -33.02 -1.79 33.43
C LEU A 416 -33.54 -1.69 34.88
N GLY A 417 -32.66 -1.53 35.88
CA GLY A 417 -33.02 -1.44 37.29
C GLY A 417 -33.40 -2.76 37.95
N GLN A 418 -33.08 -3.90 37.33
CA GLN A 418 -33.33 -5.22 37.92
C GLN A 418 -32.21 -5.58 38.89
N VAL A 419 -32.54 -5.97 40.11
CA VAL A 419 -31.56 -6.27 41.17
C VAL A 419 -31.21 -7.77 41.22
N ASP A 420 -32.21 -8.64 41.14
CA ASP A 420 -32.01 -10.09 41.35
C ASP A 420 -31.45 -10.83 40.14
N ARG A 421 -31.66 -10.27 38.94
CA ARG A 421 -31.26 -10.91 37.69
C ARG A 421 -29.76 -10.75 37.42
N PRO A 422 -29.15 -9.56 37.56
CA PRO A 422 -27.70 -9.45 37.47
C PRO A 422 -26.99 -10.31 38.52
N ARG A 423 -27.51 -10.43 39.74
CA ARG A 423 -26.94 -11.32 40.77
C ARG A 423 -26.86 -12.77 40.32
N ARG A 424 -27.94 -13.30 39.73
CA ARG A 424 -27.96 -14.65 39.14
C ARG A 424 -26.93 -14.79 38.00
N ILE A 425 -26.78 -13.74 37.19
CA ILE A 425 -25.80 -13.72 36.10
C ILE A 425 -24.38 -13.68 36.65
N CYS A 426 -24.08 -12.85 37.67
CA CYS A 426 -22.79 -12.81 38.36
C CYS A 426 -22.42 -14.16 38.98
N ALA A 427 -23.36 -14.82 39.67
CA ALA A 427 -23.16 -16.15 40.21
C ALA A 427 -22.82 -17.16 39.10
N SER A 428 -23.54 -17.10 37.97
CA SER A 428 -23.23 -17.94 36.81
C SER A 428 -21.87 -17.59 36.17
N TYR A 429 -21.48 -16.32 36.18
CA TYR A 429 -20.22 -15.83 35.64
C TYR A 429 -19.03 -16.33 36.45
N VAL A 430 -19.11 -16.24 37.78
CA VAL A 430 -18.10 -16.79 38.70
C VAL A 430 -18.01 -18.31 38.56
N SER A 431 -19.14 -19.01 38.42
CA SER A 431 -19.12 -20.47 38.22
C SER A 431 -18.46 -20.88 36.89
N ALA A 432 -18.57 -20.04 35.86
CA ALA A 432 -17.99 -20.30 34.54
C ALA A 432 -16.52 -19.90 34.44
N HIS A 433 -16.11 -18.86 35.17
CA HIS A 433 -14.74 -18.29 35.18
C HIS A 433 -14.19 -18.21 36.60
N SER A 434 -14.15 -19.36 37.28
CA SER A 434 -13.67 -19.44 38.66
C SER A 434 -12.20 -19.10 38.84
N LEU A 435 -11.43 -18.98 37.74
CA LEU A 435 -10.02 -18.63 37.75
C LEU A 435 -9.78 -17.11 37.56
N GLU A 436 -10.76 -16.35 37.06
CA GLU A 436 -10.57 -14.95 36.67
C GLU A 436 -11.00 -14.00 37.81
N ALA A 437 -10.06 -13.27 38.42
CA ALA A 437 -10.34 -12.31 39.49
C ALA A 437 -11.34 -11.21 39.08
N ALA A 438 -11.35 -10.84 37.81
CA ALA A 438 -12.27 -9.84 37.28
C ALA A 438 -13.76 -10.29 37.36
N SER A 439 -14.05 -11.58 37.51
CA SER A 439 -15.41 -12.06 37.71
C SER A 439 -15.99 -11.64 39.07
N TRP A 440 -15.21 -11.81 40.13
CA TRP A 440 -15.53 -11.38 41.49
C TRP A 440 -15.60 -9.87 41.61
N VAL A 441 -14.62 -9.16 41.03
CA VAL A 441 -14.60 -7.68 41.02
C VAL A 441 -15.86 -7.12 40.35
N CYS A 442 -16.29 -7.68 39.21
CA CYS A 442 -17.52 -7.26 38.54
C CYS A 442 -18.76 -7.45 39.42
N TRP A 443 -18.81 -8.51 40.24
CA TRP A 443 -19.92 -8.72 41.18
C TRP A 443 -19.85 -7.72 42.35
N MET A 444 -18.66 -7.53 42.93
CA MET A 444 -18.46 -6.54 44.01
C MET A 444 -18.84 -5.13 43.55
N ASP A 445 -18.37 -4.69 42.38
CA ASP A 445 -18.72 -3.40 41.78
C ASP A 445 -20.23 -3.23 41.61
N MET A 446 -20.93 -4.29 41.23
CA MET A 446 -22.37 -4.27 41.03
C MET A 446 -23.12 -4.10 42.36
N GLU A 447 -22.74 -4.82 43.41
CA GLU A 447 -23.34 -4.66 44.75
C GLU A 447 -23.02 -3.28 45.36
N MET A 448 -21.82 -2.75 45.09
CA MET A 448 -21.44 -1.40 45.52
C MET A 448 -22.27 -0.32 44.85
N LYS A 449 -22.56 -0.45 43.55
CA LYS A 449 -23.48 0.46 42.84
C LYS A 449 -24.92 0.40 43.39
N LEU A 450 -25.30 -0.72 44.02
CA LEU A 450 -26.58 -0.87 44.74
C LEU A 450 -26.51 -0.39 46.19
N SER A 451 -25.36 0.12 46.65
CA SER A 451 -25.10 0.51 48.04
C SER A 451 -25.20 -0.64 49.06
N GLU A 452 -25.08 -1.89 48.61
CA GLU A 452 -25.15 -3.10 49.45
C GLU A 452 -23.75 -3.52 49.92
N VAL A 453 -23.10 -2.64 50.68
CA VAL A 453 -21.70 -2.75 51.13
C VAL A 453 -21.44 -4.05 51.89
N ASN A 454 -22.37 -4.44 52.77
CA ASN A 454 -22.22 -5.66 53.58
C ASN A 454 -22.20 -6.94 52.74
N ARG A 455 -22.89 -6.95 51.59
CA ARG A 455 -22.81 -8.08 50.65
C ARG A 455 -21.52 -8.04 49.86
N ALA A 456 -21.09 -6.86 49.42
CA ALA A 456 -19.80 -6.69 48.73
C ALA A 456 -18.63 -7.18 49.59
N ARG A 457 -18.62 -6.88 50.90
CA ARG A 457 -17.63 -7.40 51.88
C ARG A 457 -17.64 -8.92 51.95
N LYS A 458 -18.82 -9.52 52.14
CA LYS A 458 -18.96 -10.99 52.19
C LYS A 458 -18.48 -11.66 50.91
N LEU A 459 -18.76 -11.06 49.75
CA LEU A 459 -18.27 -11.54 48.46
C LEU A 459 -16.74 -11.43 48.36
N GLY A 460 -16.16 -10.31 48.80
CA GLY A 460 -14.71 -10.14 48.88
C GLY A 460 -14.04 -11.18 49.79
N GLU A 461 -14.63 -11.46 50.96
CA GLU A 461 -14.16 -12.53 51.85
C GLU A 461 -14.28 -13.92 51.23
N MET A 462 -15.37 -14.21 50.53
CA MET A 462 -15.52 -15.46 49.79
C MET A 462 -14.46 -15.59 48.70
N ALA A 463 -14.17 -14.50 47.99
CA ALA A 463 -13.15 -14.46 46.96
C ALA A 463 -11.74 -14.71 47.53
N ILE A 464 -11.41 -14.10 48.68
CA ILE A 464 -10.15 -14.32 49.42
C ILE A 464 -10.03 -15.76 49.95
N ARG A 465 -11.15 -16.43 50.28
CA ARG A 465 -11.14 -17.85 50.64
C ARG A 465 -10.91 -18.77 49.43
N SER A 466 -11.29 -18.34 48.23
CA SER A 466 -11.09 -19.07 46.98
C SER A 466 -9.75 -18.77 46.27
N GLU A 467 -8.88 -17.99 46.91
CA GLU A 467 -7.67 -17.39 46.32
C GLU A 467 -6.65 -18.41 45.78
N GLU A 468 -6.58 -19.62 46.35
CA GLU A 468 -5.64 -20.69 45.95
C GLU A 468 -5.79 -21.15 44.48
N VAL A 469 -6.90 -20.80 43.83
CA VAL A 469 -7.25 -21.23 42.48
C VAL A 469 -7.24 -20.05 41.48
N MET A 470 -6.99 -18.82 41.93
CA MET A 470 -7.21 -17.59 41.14
C MET A 470 -5.96 -17.10 40.37
N ASN A 471 -6.20 -16.56 39.17
CA ASN A 471 -5.24 -15.70 38.47
C ASN A 471 -5.34 -14.27 39.01
N GLU A 472 -4.20 -13.63 39.30
CA GLU A 472 -4.11 -12.24 39.81
C GLU A 472 -4.94 -11.95 41.08
N PRO A 473 -4.69 -12.66 42.18
CA PRO A 473 -5.41 -12.46 43.44
C PRO A 473 -5.25 -11.03 44.02
N GLU A 474 -4.13 -10.36 43.71
CA GLU A 474 -3.84 -8.98 44.11
C GLU A 474 -4.97 -7.99 43.74
N LEU A 475 -5.66 -8.22 42.63
CA LEU A 475 -6.73 -7.34 42.17
C LEU A 475 -7.93 -7.34 43.13
N ILE A 476 -8.22 -8.50 43.74
CA ILE A 476 -9.33 -8.68 44.68
C ILE A 476 -9.00 -7.97 45.99
N TRP A 477 -7.79 -8.14 46.50
CA TRP A 477 -7.30 -7.45 47.70
C TRP A 477 -7.34 -5.93 47.54
N LYS A 478 -6.79 -5.43 46.44
CA LYS A 478 -6.86 -3.99 46.12
C LYS A 478 -8.31 -3.52 46.12
N LYS A 479 -9.22 -4.26 45.47
CA LYS A 479 -10.62 -3.86 45.43
C LYS A 479 -11.26 -3.85 46.82
N CYS A 480 -11.06 -4.88 47.65
CA CYS A 480 -11.55 -4.90 49.03
C CYS A 480 -11.04 -3.71 49.85
N ILE A 481 -9.76 -3.37 49.72
CA ILE A 481 -9.15 -2.22 50.39
C ILE A 481 -9.79 -0.92 49.89
N ASP A 482 -9.88 -0.73 48.57
CA ASP A 482 -10.52 0.43 47.96
C ASP A 482 -11.98 0.58 48.44
N LEU A 483 -12.71 -0.53 48.63
CA LEU A 483 -14.08 -0.51 49.17
C LEU A 483 -14.13 0.05 50.60
N GLU A 484 -13.26 -0.40 51.50
CA GLU A 484 -13.27 0.10 52.87
C GLU A 484 -12.85 1.58 52.94
N ILE A 485 -11.92 1.99 52.07
CA ILE A 485 -11.52 3.40 51.92
C ILE A 485 -12.71 4.26 51.45
N GLU A 486 -13.44 3.83 50.42
CA GLU A 486 -14.62 4.53 49.89
C GLU A 486 -15.73 4.69 50.95
N GLN A 487 -15.85 3.74 51.87
CA GLN A 487 -16.84 3.77 52.95
C GLN A 487 -16.34 4.51 54.21
N GLY A 488 -15.05 4.87 54.27
CA GLY A 488 -14.43 5.56 55.41
C GLY A 488 -14.07 4.66 56.60
N GLU A 489 -14.14 3.33 56.45
CA GLU A 489 -13.84 2.36 57.49
C GLU A 489 -12.33 2.07 57.56
N MET A 490 -11.58 3.02 58.09
CA MET A 490 -10.12 3.01 58.09
C MET A 490 -9.50 1.86 58.89
N GLU A 491 -10.17 1.40 59.95
CA GLU A 491 -9.68 0.29 60.78
C GLU A 491 -9.73 -1.04 60.02
N ASN A 492 -10.84 -1.32 59.33
CA ASN A 492 -10.98 -2.51 58.50
C ASN A 492 -9.98 -2.51 57.33
N ALA A 493 -9.70 -1.34 56.74
CA ALA A 493 -8.69 -1.20 55.70
C ALA A 493 -7.28 -1.56 56.23
N ARG A 494 -6.92 -1.13 57.45
CA ARG A 494 -5.66 -1.52 58.11
C ARG A 494 -5.59 -3.02 58.36
N ASP A 495 -6.66 -3.62 58.86
CA ASP A 495 -6.71 -5.06 59.10
C ASP A 495 -6.55 -5.86 57.81
N LEU A 496 -7.12 -5.38 56.69
CA LEU A 496 -6.92 -5.98 55.37
C LEU A 496 -5.46 -5.85 54.88
N PHE A 497 -4.81 -4.70 55.11
CA PHE A 497 -3.39 -4.53 54.78
C PHE A 497 -2.49 -5.46 55.60
N GLU A 498 -2.69 -5.56 56.92
CA GLU A 498 -1.90 -6.45 57.79
C GLU A 498 -2.09 -7.92 57.38
N ARG A 499 -3.34 -8.34 57.08
CA ARG A 499 -3.62 -9.70 56.55
C ARG A 499 -2.99 -9.97 55.19
N LEU A 500 -2.84 -8.96 54.34
CA LEU A 500 -2.18 -9.07 53.04
C LEU A 500 -0.66 -9.15 53.21
N LEU A 501 -0.09 -8.43 54.18
CA LEU A 501 1.33 -8.45 54.52
C LEU A 501 1.75 -9.79 55.17
N ASP A 502 0.87 -10.40 55.97
CA ASP A 502 1.08 -11.77 56.49
C ASP A 502 1.23 -12.81 55.36
N ARG A 503 0.64 -12.55 54.18
CA ARG A 503 0.68 -13.44 53.01
C ARG A 503 1.75 -13.06 52.00
N THR A 504 2.05 -11.78 51.85
CA THR A 504 2.93 -11.27 50.79
C THR A 504 3.89 -10.21 51.30
N THR A 505 5.18 -10.38 51.00
CA THR A 505 6.25 -9.40 51.34
C THR A 505 6.58 -8.45 50.18
N HIS A 506 5.66 -8.28 49.22
CA HIS A 506 5.90 -7.47 48.03
C HIS A 506 5.95 -5.96 48.34
N VAL A 507 6.96 -5.28 47.78
CA VAL A 507 7.20 -3.82 47.90
C VAL A 507 5.99 -2.97 47.58
N LYS A 508 5.18 -3.38 46.59
CA LYS A 508 4.00 -2.62 46.15
C LYS A 508 2.97 -2.49 47.27
N VAL A 509 2.81 -3.54 48.08
CA VAL A 509 1.85 -3.56 49.20
C VAL A 509 2.28 -2.57 50.27
N TRP A 510 3.55 -2.62 50.69
CA TRP A 510 4.15 -1.67 51.63
C TRP A 510 4.02 -0.21 51.18
N ARG A 511 4.26 0.06 49.90
CA ARG A 511 4.06 1.39 49.31
C ARG A 511 2.59 1.81 49.37
N SER A 512 1.67 0.94 48.96
CA SER A 512 0.23 1.24 48.99
C SER A 512 -0.30 1.45 50.40
N TYR A 513 0.24 0.74 51.40
CA TYR A 513 -0.15 0.92 52.79
C TYR A 513 0.36 2.25 53.36
N ALA A 514 1.59 2.64 53.00
CA ALA A 514 2.13 3.95 53.35
C ALA A 514 1.37 5.10 52.68
N ASP A 515 1.00 4.97 51.40
CA ASP A 515 0.12 5.92 50.68
C ASP A 515 -1.24 6.06 51.37
N PHE A 516 -1.81 4.95 51.86
CA PHE A 516 -3.08 4.92 52.56
C PHE A 516 -3.03 5.69 53.89
N GLU A 517 -2.03 5.41 54.74
CA GLU A 517 -1.86 6.11 56.02
C GLU A 517 -1.55 7.60 55.82
N LEU A 518 -0.80 7.94 54.76
CA LEU A 518 -0.49 9.32 54.42
C LEU A 518 -1.75 10.14 54.09
N LYS A 519 -2.71 9.53 53.38
CA LYS A 519 -3.93 10.21 52.94
C LYS A 519 -5.00 10.29 54.02
N HIS A 520 -5.06 9.31 54.92
CA HIS A 520 -6.21 9.12 55.81
C HIS A 520 -5.88 9.13 57.31
N GLY A 521 -4.60 9.24 57.70
CA GLY A 521 -4.19 9.26 59.11
C GLY A 521 -4.13 10.65 59.73
N ASP A 522 -4.61 10.80 60.97
CA ASP A 522 -4.49 12.05 61.78
C ASP A 522 -3.04 12.46 62.09
N GLN A 523 -2.11 11.50 62.04
CA GLN A 523 -0.65 11.68 62.10
C GLN A 523 0.00 11.03 60.87
N SER A 524 -0.50 11.44 59.70
CA SER A 524 -0.29 10.83 58.38
C SER A 524 1.14 10.41 58.07
N PHE A 525 2.12 11.27 58.38
CA PHE A 525 3.52 10.98 58.05
C PHE A 525 4.19 9.99 59.01
N LEU A 526 3.89 10.07 60.32
CA LEU A 526 4.58 9.25 61.33
C LEU A 526 4.20 7.77 61.19
N LYS A 527 2.91 7.48 60.99
CA LYS A 527 2.41 6.12 60.76
C LYS A 527 2.88 5.56 59.42
N ALA A 528 2.87 6.37 58.35
CA ALA A 528 3.42 5.97 57.06
C ALA A 528 4.93 5.66 57.15
N LYS A 529 5.68 6.43 57.93
CA LYS A 529 7.10 6.19 58.22
C LYS A 529 7.30 4.87 58.96
N GLU A 530 6.52 4.61 60.00
CA GLU A 530 6.57 3.35 60.76
C GLU A 530 6.29 2.13 59.88
N VAL A 531 5.28 2.20 59.00
CA VAL A 531 4.97 1.15 58.03
C VAL A 531 6.15 0.89 57.09
N LEU A 532 6.77 1.96 56.55
CA LEU A 532 7.93 1.81 55.65
C LEU A 532 9.17 1.28 56.37
N GLU A 533 9.42 1.67 57.61
CA GLU A 533 10.51 1.12 58.43
C GLU A 533 10.30 -0.36 58.72
N ARG A 534 9.05 -0.78 58.99
CA ARG A 534 8.69 -2.20 59.11
C ARG A 534 8.98 -2.96 57.82
N GLY A 535 8.58 -2.42 56.66
CA GLY A 535 8.88 -3.02 55.36
C GLY A 535 10.38 -3.09 55.05
N ILE A 536 11.17 -2.07 55.45
CA ILE A 536 12.64 -2.05 55.31
C ILE A 536 13.30 -3.10 56.21
N ALA A 537 12.80 -3.27 57.43
CA ALA A 537 13.29 -4.29 58.35
C ALA A 537 12.99 -5.71 57.86
N GLU A 538 11.80 -5.94 57.29
CA GLU A 538 11.41 -7.24 56.72
C GLU A 538 12.21 -7.55 55.45
N ALA A 539 12.37 -6.59 54.53
CA ALA A 539 13.23 -6.74 53.36
C ALA A 539 14.71 -6.98 53.72
N LYS A 540 15.15 -6.51 54.91
CA LYS A 540 16.48 -6.81 55.44
C LYS A 540 16.59 -8.25 55.98
N LYS A 541 15.52 -8.81 56.55
CA LYS A 541 15.47 -10.21 56.98
C LYS A 541 15.41 -11.17 55.80
N ASP A 542 14.66 -10.80 54.76
CA ASP A 542 14.48 -11.58 53.53
C ASP A 542 15.68 -11.49 52.57
N GLU A 543 16.73 -10.73 52.93
CA GLU A 543 17.91 -10.47 52.10
C GLU A 543 17.58 -9.93 50.68
N ASP A 544 16.53 -9.12 50.54
CA ASP A 544 16.15 -8.49 49.27
C ASP A 544 16.63 -7.02 49.19
N PRO A 545 17.82 -6.77 48.61
CA PRO A 545 18.38 -5.43 48.49
C PRO A 545 17.60 -4.56 47.51
N GLU A 546 16.91 -5.12 46.52
CA GLU A 546 16.16 -4.33 45.56
C GLU A 546 14.91 -3.75 46.21
N SER A 547 14.15 -4.59 46.91
CA SER A 547 12.96 -4.18 47.65
C SER A 547 13.27 -3.14 48.71
N ARG A 548 14.36 -3.35 49.47
CA ARG A 548 14.84 -2.40 50.47
C ARG A 548 15.21 -1.03 49.87
N ARG A 549 15.91 -1.01 48.74
CA ARG A 549 16.22 0.23 48.01
C ARG A 549 14.94 0.94 47.58
N LEU A 550 14.01 0.19 46.97
CA LEU A 550 12.77 0.76 46.46
C LEU A 550 11.91 1.38 47.57
N LEU A 551 11.92 0.80 48.76
CA LEU A 551 11.22 1.36 49.93
C LEU A 551 11.92 2.60 50.48
N LEU A 552 13.25 2.60 50.58
CA LEU A 552 14.04 3.77 51.03
C LEU A 552 13.93 4.96 50.06
N GLU A 553 13.99 4.72 48.75
CA GLU A 553 13.81 5.78 47.75
C GLU A 553 12.40 6.38 47.84
N TYR A 554 11.41 5.51 48.06
CA TYR A 554 10.02 5.94 48.18
C TYR A 554 9.77 6.71 49.49
N MET A 555 10.35 6.26 50.61
CA MET A 555 10.34 7.00 51.88
C MET A 555 10.93 8.41 51.73
N LEU A 556 12.01 8.55 50.97
CA LEU A 556 12.61 9.85 50.66
C LEU A 556 11.69 10.74 49.82
N LYS A 557 11.01 10.16 48.82
CA LYS A 557 10.02 10.89 48.01
C LYS A 557 8.90 11.44 48.88
N LEU A 558 8.31 10.59 49.73
CA LEU A 558 7.24 11.01 50.65
C LEU A 558 7.72 12.09 51.64
N ALA A 559 8.93 11.96 52.20
CA ALA A 559 9.49 12.96 53.11
C ALA A 559 9.67 14.34 52.45
N LYS A 560 10.06 14.36 51.16
CA LYS A 560 10.19 15.59 50.36
C LYS A 560 8.84 16.22 50.04
N GLU A 561 7.81 15.42 49.77
CA GLU A 561 6.45 15.89 49.48
C GLU A 561 5.80 16.54 50.71
N VAL A 562 5.99 15.97 51.89
CA VAL A 562 5.46 16.50 53.16
C VAL A 562 6.30 17.66 53.71
N LYS A 563 7.52 17.89 53.17
CA LYS A 563 8.51 18.88 53.64
C LYS A 563 8.84 18.72 55.13
N ASN A 564 9.13 17.48 55.55
CA ASN A 564 9.49 17.19 56.93
C ASN A 564 11.00 17.38 57.20
N ASP A 565 11.38 17.64 58.45
CA ASP A 565 12.78 17.90 58.86
C ASP A 565 13.67 16.64 58.81
N ASP A 566 13.07 15.45 58.73
CA ASP A 566 13.74 14.14 58.69
C ASP A 566 14.44 13.80 57.35
N ILE A 567 14.33 14.67 56.32
CA ILE A 567 14.88 14.42 54.98
C ILE A 567 16.39 14.12 55.04
N ALA A 568 17.16 14.88 55.83
CA ALA A 568 18.61 14.71 55.93
C ALA A 568 19.01 13.32 56.48
N ASN A 569 18.23 12.79 57.42
CA ASN A 569 18.45 11.47 57.99
C ASN A 569 18.14 10.37 56.95
N ILE A 570 17.02 10.50 56.22
CA ILE A 570 16.61 9.54 55.18
C ILE A 570 17.56 9.56 53.97
N GLU A 571 18.10 10.72 53.60
CA GLU A 571 19.11 10.84 52.53
C GLU A 571 20.42 10.13 52.89
N SER A 572 20.81 10.15 54.17
CA SER A 572 22.02 9.46 54.62
C SER A 572 21.94 7.93 54.54
N ARG A 573 20.71 7.38 54.53
CA ARG A 573 20.41 5.93 54.48
C ARG A 573 20.25 5.38 53.07
N GLN A 574 20.28 6.23 52.03
CA GLN A 574 20.11 5.79 50.64
C GLN A 574 21.26 4.89 50.19
N PRO A 575 20.96 3.83 49.40
CA PRO A 575 21.99 2.91 48.94
C PRO A 575 22.89 3.52 47.86
N LYS A 576 24.16 3.12 47.86
CA LYS A 576 25.14 3.50 46.84
C LYS A 576 25.31 2.35 45.85
N ALA A 577 25.27 2.68 44.55
CA ALA A 577 25.50 1.71 43.49
C ALA A 577 26.99 1.44 43.32
N VAL A 578 27.46 0.23 43.63
CA VAL A 578 28.83 -0.20 43.38
C VAL A 578 28.83 -1.25 42.28
N LYS A 579 29.66 -1.04 41.26
CA LYS A 579 29.80 -1.96 40.12
C LYS A 579 30.87 -3.00 40.44
N HIS A 580 30.47 -4.26 40.57
CA HIS A 580 31.38 -5.40 40.72
C HIS A 580 31.49 -6.16 39.39
N LYS A 581 32.64 -6.80 39.17
CA LYS A 581 32.80 -7.79 38.08
C LYS A 581 32.32 -9.14 38.61
N GLY A 582 31.26 -9.69 38.01
CA GLY A 582 30.71 -11.00 38.37
C GLY A 582 30.48 -11.88 37.14
N ARG A 583 30.40 -13.20 37.34
CA ARG A 583 29.98 -14.17 36.33
C ARG A 583 28.46 -14.35 36.43
N VAL A 584 27.78 -14.52 35.29
CA VAL A 584 26.32 -14.73 35.22
C VAL A 584 26.00 -16.17 35.63
N ASP A 585 25.01 -16.37 36.50
CA ASP A 585 24.40 -17.67 36.74
C ASP A 585 23.48 -18.06 35.57
N PRO A 586 23.56 -19.30 35.04
CA PRO A 586 22.92 -19.70 33.77
C PRO A 586 21.39 -19.88 33.83
N SER A 587 20.71 -19.42 34.89
CA SER A 587 19.28 -19.72 35.10
C SER A 587 18.32 -18.76 34.40
N HIS A 588 18.77 -17.62 33.87
CA HIS A 588 17.91 -16.61 33.27
C HIS A 588 18.44 -16.11 31.92
N GLY A 589 18.13 -16.83 30.84
CA GLY A 589 18.21 -16.33 29.47
C GLY A 589 19.01 -17.23 28.54
N GLY A 590 18.30 -17.98 27.69
CA GLY A 590 18.89 -18.82 26.64
C GLY A 590 19.57 -17.97 25.56
N GLY A 591 20.89 -17.90 25.64
CA GLY A 591 21.77 -17.46 24.57
C GLY A 591 23.13 -18.10 24.80
N GLU A 592 23.60 -18.93 23.87
CA GLU A 592 24.97 -19.45 23.90
C GLU A 592 25.94 -18.27 23.79
N SER A 593 26.67 -17.97 24.86
CA SER A 593 27.81 -17.06 24.78
C SER A 593 29.04 -17.61 25.50
N GLY A 594 30.18 -17.42 24.85
CA GLY A 594 31.47 -18.02 25.17
C GLY A 594 32.06 -17.56 26.49
N ALA A 595 33.12 -18.26 26.91
CA ALA A 595 33.70 -18.25 28.24
C ALA A 595 34.33 -16.92 28.75
N ASP A 596 33.98 -15.76 28.21
CA ASP A 596 34.59 -14.47 28.58
C ASP A 596 33.63 -13.28 28.75
N ASP A 597 32.31 -13.50 28.81
CA ASP A 597 31.36 -12.42 29.09
C ASP A 597 31.32 -12.07 30.59
N THR A 598 32.28 -11.24 31.02
CA THR A 598 32.25 -10.63 32.35
C THR A 598 31.22 -9.51 32.37
N VAL A 599 30.03 -9.75 32.91
CA VAL A 599 29.00 -8.71 33.07
C VAL A 599 29.28 -7.91 34.34
N MET A 600 29.22 -6.58 34.24
CA MET A 600 29.31 -5.68 35.39
C MET A 600 27.99 -5.76 36.17
N ILE A 601 27.99 -6.41 37.33
CA ILE A 601 26.82 -6.52 38.21
C ILE A 601 26.83 -5.34 39.19
N THR A 602 25.76 -4.57 39.21
CA THR A 602 25.54 -3.49 40.18
C THR A 602 25.05 -4.11 41.50
N VAL A 603 25.84 -3.99 42.56
CA VAL A 603 25.44 -4.35 43.93
C VAL A 603 25.16 -3.05 44.69
N TRP A 604 24.10 -3.05 45.50
CA TRP A 604 23.69 -1.90 46.29
C TRP A 604 24.26 -2.00 47.70
N GLU A 605 25.09 -1.05 48.10
CA GLU A 605 25.62 -0.95 49.46
C GLU A 605 24.75 0.00 50.28
N PHE A 606 24.18 -0.51 51.39
CA PHE A 606 23.38 0.28 52.33
C PHE A 606 24.28 0.80 53.47
N PRO A 607 24.34 2.12 53.72
CA PRO A 607 25.15 2.69 54.80
C PRO A 607 24.80 2.13 56.19
N ASP A 608 23.55 1.73 56.42
CA ASP A 608 23.07 1.16 57.68
C ASP A 608 23.66 -0.24 58.00
N ASP A 609 24.11 -0.97 56.98
CA ASP A 609 24.67 -2.31 57.17
C ASP A 609 26.16 -2.27 57.54
N GLU A 610 26.84 -1.14 57.33
CA GLU A 610 28.22 -0.89 57.80
C GLU A 610 28.34 -0.93 59.33
N VAL A 611 27.22 -0.77 60.05
CA VAL A 611 27.19 -0.73 61.52
C VAL A 611 27.08 -2.13 62.14
N ALA A 612 26.53 -3.13 61.42
CA ALA A 612 26.21 -4.44 62.00
C ALA A 612 27.16 -5.59 61.57
N GLY A 613 27.94 -5.45 60.50
CA GLY A 613 28.80 -6.54 60.05
C GLY A 613 29.92 -6.14 59.11
N ASP A 614 30.97 -5.49 59.61
CA ASP A 614 32.35 -5.64 59.09
C ASP A 614 33.35 -4.76 59.88
N VAL A 615 33.64 -5.15 61.12
CA VAL A 615 34.84 -4.67 61.84
C VAL A 615 36.13 -5.07 61.09
N ALA A 616 36.06 -5.98 60.13
CA ALA A 616 37.21 -6.52 59.38
C ALA A 616 37.65 -5.69 58.15
N LYS A 617 36.83 -4.79 57.58
CA LYS A 617 37.20 -4.02 56.36
C LYS A 617 37.72 -2.59 56.62
N LYS A 618 37.47 -2.03 57.81
CA LYS A 618 38.01 -0.71 58.23
C LYS A 618 39.55 -0.56 58.17
N PRO A 619 40.41 -1.59 58.37
CA PRO A 619 41.86 -1.38 58.30
C PRO A 619 42.39 -1.17 56.87
N LYS A 620 41.75 -1.70 55.82
CA LYS A 620 42.25 -1.59 54.43
C LYS A 620 42.05 -0.20 53.82
N ILE A 621 40.94 0.47 54.13
CA ILE A 621 40.63 1.81 53.59
C ILE A 621 41.53 2.89 54.21
N LYS A 622 41.77 2.83 55.53
CA LYS A 622 42.73 3.71 56.21
C LYS A 622 44.17 3.50 55.72
N LEU A 623 44.57 2.26 55.42
CA LEU A 623 45.89 1.98 54.85
C LEU A 623 46.05 2.56 53.43
N LEU A 624 44.98 2.54 52.63
CA LEU A 624 44.96 3.13 51.28
C LEU A 624 44.93 4.65 51.29
N GLU A 625 44.20 5.28 52.23
CA GLU A 625 44.26 6.73 52.45
C GLU A 625 45.63 7.17 52.95
N ALA A 626 46.21 6.44 53.93
CA ALA A 626 47.58 6.66 54.39
C ALA A 626 48.59 6.47 53.25
N ALA A 627 48.42 5.46 52.39
CA ALA A 627 49.27 5.25 51.22
C ALA A 627 49.12 6.36 50.16
N LYS A 628 47.91 6.90 49.95
CA LYS A 628 47.68 8.07 49.08
C LYS A 628 48.33 9.33 49.64
N LEU A 629 48.21 9.57 50.95
CA LEU A 629 48.86 10.67 51.64
C LEU A 629 50.39 10.52 51.60
N PHE A 630 50.91 9.31 51.81
CA PHE A 630 52.33 9.00 51.71
C PHE A 630 52.86 9.19 50.27
N LYS A 631 52.09 8.79 49.25
CA LYS A 631 52.43 9.03 47.84
C LYS A 631 52.42 10.53 47.51
N LYS A 632 51.45 11.30 48.04
CA LYS A 632 51.43 12.77 47.90
C LYS A 632 52.63 13.42 48.58
N MET A 633 53.00 12.97 49.78
CA MET A 633 54.17 13.46 50.53
C MET A 633 55.47 13.17 49.77
N ARG A 634 55.61 11.97 49.19
CA ARG A 634 56.76 11.63 48.34
C ARG A 634 56.83 12.45 47.04
N LEU A 635 55.69 12.72 46.42
CA LEU A 635 55.63 13.58 45.24
C LEU A 635 56.00 15.03 45.57
N SER A 636 55.63 15.53 46.75
CA SER A 636 56.05 16.86 47.22
C SER A 636 57.54 16.92 47.60
N GLU A 637 58.10 15.85 48.17
CA GLU A 637 59.54 15.77 48.48
C GLU A 637 60.41 15.66 47.22
N GLN A 638 59.95 14.93 46.18
CA GLN A 638 60.64 14.87 44.89
C GLN A 638 60.60 16.20 44.12
N SER A 639 59.60 17.06 44.34
CA SER A 639 59.59 18.43 43.79
C SER A 639 60.47 19.43 44.57
N GLY A 640 60.92 19.09 45.78
CA GLY A 640 61.77 19.95 46.62
C GLY A 640 63.27 19.69 46.54
N GLY A 641 63.70 18.63 45.85
CA GLY A 641 65.11 18.17 45.80
C GLY A 641 65.97 18.72 44.65
N SER A 642 65.58 19.83 44.02
CA SER A 642 66.36 20.50 42.97
C SER A 642 66.68 21.95 43.35
N SER A 643 67.38 22.15 44.47
CA SER A 643 68.14 23.39 44.73
C SER A 643 69.24 23.16 45.78
N HIS A 644 70.48 23.28 45.30
CA HIS A 644 71.77 23.41 46.01
C HIS A 644 72.55 22.15 46.44
N LEU A 645 73.62 21.95 45.65
CA LEU A 645 74.99 21.43 45.91
C LEU A 645 75.16 20.04 46.54
#